data_AF-A0A3C0VQW8-F1
#
_entry.id   AF-A0A3C0VQW8-F1
#
_cell.length_a   1.000
_cell.length_b   1.000
_cell.length_c   1.000
_cell.angle_alpha   90.00
_cell.angle_beta   90.00
_cell.angle_gamma   90.00
#
_symmetry.space_group_name_H-M   'P 1'
#
loop_
_entity.id
_entity.type
_entity.pdbx_description
1 polymer ?
#
loop_
_entity_poly.entity_id
_entity_poly.type
_entity_poly.pdbx_seq_one_letter_code
_entity_poly.pdbx_strand_id
1 'polypeptide(L)'
;MDNNFNLNSNMNNQQGYGAYNPGTPVVPQYKYDAFISYRHTDLDMFVASELHKYLETYKPPKAALKNSTRGRIQRVFRDQEELPLVSNLEDPIIEALRESEYLIVICSPRIKESAWCKKEIDTFIQMHGREKVLAVLIEGEPEESFPDELVKGKRNVKLPTGQVVQEDVIVEPLAADFRAGDKASIKKKMKQEALRLLAPIYGVDFDDLRQRHKERRTRKIIAATTSVAAAAILLAVAAIFVLLMISAQRDKIKKQADKLMEMNDKITAQANQLSDKNEILAKEQARNLANEAEELYDENRRIDAIMMAVSSLTDYEGVQMPYTAKAYSVLAKTTRVYTGISERAPIVNVDMPGQIDYYDVSSDSTFVLASDDLGNIKVWVRPTYREVFSASDMKLSFSSTGAGFVSDKEIAYIKEDGDIVIHNLENDTDETLCSDMTMCNTNGQFVITEDSSNVYIYDSSSKKCIWQDTSSGFSYSYTYVETNDSTYTIFEYENILDNEAKTYVTIVDNIKGELVDSIEIGFDTVDYAAYNDGIIYFGGTYLEGSLLDYHSFIMAYDVDNKTTKWCKSIDDQLFTNYCLTDNYLAASSYNDLCRFSLDDGTMVSQDNLGESLIYLSSSGDDVWGVISSGDKFYMDYANDTSLGMPYIKTSELKSIKSVDSTNNYFIGINSLNNSLVEYGRLFDDSYADYTGSIPEEDDVAMYTGTDAVVKAKELGVEYSGTVEKLLIYPDTSYAVVCYKSTKISTFDINTGDKLDTIEALGMYGCYGKDAEGNLYVKDMSTVYAIDPEGMLLFEASSMVGLTNDKNQMIFSYVGLDDNNNRVDKYCTVPIFSTDDLIAKGKKIVKNYRN
;
A
#
# COMPACT_ATOMS: atom_id res chain seq x y z
N MET A 1 -13.44 59.33 -10.92
CA MET A 1 -12.07 59.02 -11.33
C MET A 1 -12.14 58.34 -12.69
N ASP A 2 -11.92 58.94 -13.84
CA ASP A 2 -11.70 60.31 -14.29
C ASP A 2 -11.88 60.30 -15.82
N ASN A 3 -12.33 61.43 -16.36
CA ASN A 3 -12.18 61.90 -17.76
C ASN A 3 -12.93 61.13 -18.86
N ASN A 4 -13.55 61.73 -19.89
CA ASN A 4 -13.75 63.12 -20.31
C ASN A 4 -14.78 63.14 -21.47
N PHE A 5 -15.65 64.17 -21.51
CA PHE A 5 -16.17 64.97 -22.66
C PHE A 5 -16.83 64.29 -23.89
N ASN A 6 -18.00 64.72 -24.37
CA ASN A 6 -18.41 66.07 -24.84
C ASN A 6 -19.92 66.32 -24.58
N LEU A 7 -20.35 67.46 -24.02
CA LEU A 7 -20.72 68.75 -24.68
C LEU A 7 -21.75 68.56 -25.82
N ASN A 8 -22.91 69.22 -25.93
CA ASN A 8 -23.38 70.59 -25.62
C ASN A 8 -24.90 70.60 -25.99
N SER A 9 -25.82 71.54 -25.71
CA SER A 9 -25.82 72.84 -25.02
C SER A 9 -27.27 73.42 -24.99
N ASN A 10 -27.48 74.38 -24.08
CA ASN A 10 -28.42 75.51 -24.07
C ASN A 10 -29.88 75.26 -23.64
N MET A 11 -30.34 75.68 -22.45
CA MET A 11 -30.45 77.03 -21.81
C MET A 11 -31.63 77.90 -22.28
N ASN A 12 -32.38 78.36 -21.27
CA ASN A 12 -33.03 79.68 -21.11
C ASN A 12 -34.30 79.95 -21.97
N ASN A 13 -35.31 80.69 -21.53
CA ASN A 13 -35.53 81.49 -20.33
C ASN A 13 -37.01 81.91 -20.22
N GLN A 14 -37.41 82.22 -18.98
CA GLN A 14 -38.25 83.36 -18.53
C GLN A 14 -39.75 83.51 -18.88
N GLN A 15 -40.51 83.49 -17.77
CA GLN A 15 -41.58 84.37 -17.30
C GLN A 15 -42.07 85.57 -18.16
N GLY A 16 -43.38 85.79 -18.11
CA GLY A 16 -44.01 87.09 -18.37
C GLY A 16 -45.52 87.12 -18.05
N TYR A 17 -45.88 87.83 -16.97
CA TYR A 17 -47.20 88.41 -16.65
C TYR A 17 -47.71 89.26 -17.83
N GLY A 18 -48.99 89.56 -18.12
CA GLY A 18 -50.31 89.37 -17.53
C GLY A 18 -51.24 90.39 -18.24
N ALA A 19 -52.53 90.09 -18.44
CA ALA A 19 -53.55 91.12 -18.75
C ALA A 19 -54.97 90.59 -18.46
N TYR A 20 -55.71 91.39 -17.71
CA TYR A 20 -57.08 91.21 -17.23
C TYR A 20 -58.11 91.56 -18.32
N ASN A 21 -59.24 90.86 -18.40
CA ASN A 21 -60.45 91.39 -19.06
C ASN A 21 -61.72 90.88 -18.33
N PRO A 22 -62.75 91.74 -18.14
CA PRO A 22 -63.82 91.58 -17.17
C PRO A 22 -65.04 90.84 -17.75
N GLY A 23 -65.66 89.97 -16.96
CA GLY A 23 -66.90 89.31 -17.36
C GLY A 23 -67.24 88.04 -16.58
N THR A 24 -67.43 88.14 -15.27
CA THR A 24 -68.01 87.06 -14.46
C THR A 24 -69.23 87.59 -13.70
N PRO A 25 -70.42 86.96 -13.85
CA PRO A 25 -71.51 87.14 -12.91
C PRO A 25 -71.09 86.57 -11.55
N VAL A 26 -71.27 87.35 -10.48
CA VAL A 26 -71.08 86.88 -9.10
C VAL A 26 -72.20 85.89 -8.78
N VAL A 27 -71.90 84.60 -8.82
CA VAL A 27 -72.78 83.55 -8.28
C VAL A 27 -72.64 83.58 -6.76
N PRO A 28 -73.70 83.70 -5.95
CA PRO A 28 -73.58 83.59 -4.51
C PRO A 28 -72.98 82.22 -4.19
N GLN A 29 -71.81 82.23 -3.57
CA GLN A 29 -71.05 81.02 -3.27
C GLN A 29 -71.62 80.41 -1.99
N TYR A 30 -72.68 79.60 -2.12
CA TYR A 30 -73.16 78.79 -0.99
C TYR A 30 -72.04 77.86 -0.52
N LYS A 31 -71.91 77.69 0.80
CA LYS A 31 -70.91 76.80 1.39
C LYS A 31 -71.31 75.34 1.25
N TYR A 32 -72.62 75.06 1.37
CA TYR A 32 -73.19 73.73 1.26
C TYR A 32 -74.11 73.61 0.03
N ASP A 33 -74.02 72.49 -0.67
CA ASP A 33 -74.86 72.15 -1.81
C ASP A 33 -76.31 71.87 -1.37
N ALA A 34 -76.48 71.29 -0.18
CA ALA A 34 -77.79 71.03 0.43
C ALA A 34 -77.71 70.90 1.96
N PHE A 35 -78.80 71.24 2.65
CA PHE A 35 -79.06 70.98 4.06
C PHE A 35 -80.08 69.85 4.18
N ILE A 36 -79.88 68.87 5.07
CA ILE A 36 -80.87 67.83 5.36
C ILE A 36 -81.52 68.11 6.72
N SER A 37 -82.80 68.48 6.71
CA SER A 37 -83.64 68.64 7.91
C SER A 37 -84.47 67.36 8.12
N TYR A 38 -84.45 66.83 9.32
CA TYR A 38 -85.11 65.57 9.67
C TYR A 38 -85.35 65.48 11.18
N ARG A 39 -86.26 64.59 11.60
CA ARG A 39 -86.46 64.27 13.02
C ARG A 39 -85.42 63.25 13.48
N HIS A 40 -84.85 63.37 14.67
CA HIS A 40 -83.89 62.39 15.20
C HIS A 40 -84.53 61.09 15.73
N THR A 41 -85.37 60.47 14.92
CA THR A 41 -85.91 59.11 15.15
C THR A 41 -85.15 58.08 14.32
N ASP A 42 -85.11 56.82 14.77
CA ASP A 42 -84.26 55.76 14.19
C ASP A 42 -84.35 55.59 12.67
N LEU A 43 -85.56 55.72 12.10
CA LEU A 43 -85.78 55.56 10.66
C LEU A 43 -85.32 56.81 9.91
N ASP A 44 -85.71 57.99 10.38
CA ASP A 44 -85.37 59.30 9.85
C ASP A 44 -83.85 59.51 9.85
N MET A 45 -83.15 59.20 10.96
CA MET A 45 -81.69 59.23 11.07
C MET A 45 -81.01 58.28 10.07
N PHE A 46 -81.55 57.06 9.93
CA PHE A 46 -81.02 56.09 8.98
C PHE A 46 -81.14 56.60 7.54
N VAL A 47 -82.31 57.13 7.16
CA VAL A 47 -82.50 57.68 5.81
C VAL A 47 -81.65 58.93 5.60
N ALA A 48 -81.58 59.84 6.57
CA ALA A 48 -80.73 61.02 6.50
C ALA A 48 -79.27 60.65 6.26
N SER A 49 -78.77 59.66 7.00
CA SER A 49 -77.38 59.21 6.85
C SER A 49 -77.11 58.52 5.53
N GLU A 50 -78.02 57.67 5.05
CA GLU A 50 -77.79 56.95 3.80
C GLU A 50 -77.98 57.87 2.58
N LEU A 51 -78.92 58.82 2.65
CA LEU A 51 -79.10 59.84 1.62
C LEU A 51 -77.89 60.77 1.57
N HIS A 52 -77.39 61.25 2.71
CA HIS A 52 -76.17 62.05 2.81
C HIS A 52 -74.98 61.38 2.10
N LYS A 53 -74.68 60.12 2.43
CA LYS A 53 -73.63 59.33 1.76
C LYS A 53 -73.89 59.15 0.26
N TYR A 54 -75.13 58.94 -0.14
CA TYR A 54 -75.49 58.73 -1.54
C TYR A 54 -75.29 60.01 -2.36
N LEU A 55 -75.75 61.16 -1.87
CA LEU A 55 -75.58 62.46 -2.50
C LEU A 55 -74.08 62.77 -2.70
N GLU A 56 -73.27 62.55 -1.66
CA GLU A 56 -71.83 62.81 -1.75
C GLU A 56 -71.12 61.84 -2.68
N THR A 57 -71.52 60.56 -2.77
CA THR A 57 -70.82 59.57 -3.61
C THR A 57 -71.30 59.50 -5.06
N TYR A 58 -72.45 60.11 -5.36
CA TYR A 58 -73.04 60.06 -6.69
C TYR A 58 -72.16 60.79 -7.72
N LYS A 59 -71.77 60.07 -8.76
CA LYS A 59 -70.98 60.61 -9.89
C LYS A 59 -71.91 60.80 -11.09
N PRO A 60 -72.39 62.02 -11.36
CA PRO A 60 -73.25 62.29 -12.51
C PRO A 60 -72.51 61.92 -13.82
N PRO A 61 -73.21 61.35 -14.81
CA PRO A 61 -72.61 61.09 -16.12
C PRO A 61 -72.17 62.41 -16.78
N LYS A 62 -70.90 62.54 -17.18
CA LYS A 62 -70.35 63.75 -17.83
C LYS A 62 -71.20 64.28 -18.99
N ALA A 63 -71.91 63.40 -19.70
CA ALA A 63 -72.75 63.76 -20.83
C ALA A 63 -74.16 64.29 -20.44
N ALA A 64 -74.65 64.00 -19.23
CA ALA A 64 -75.90 64.55 -18.70
C ALA A 64 -75.71 65.97 -18.12
N LEU A 65 -74.46 66.35 -17.81
CA LEU A 65 -74.10 67.67 -17.30
C LEU A 65 -73.76 68.69 -18.40
N LYS A 66 -74.06 68.40 -19.68
CA LYS A 66 -73.67 69.27 -20.81
C LYS A 66 -74.17 70.71 -20.69
N ASN A 67 -75.31 70.92 -20.02
CA ASN A 67 -75.95 72.23 -19.84
C ASN A 67 -75.99 72.66 -18.37
N SER A 68 -75.31 71.93 -17.46
CA SER A 68 -75.26 72.25 -16.03
C SER A 68 -73.89 72.83 -15.68
N THR A 69 -73.86 73.89 -14.88
CA THR A 69 -72.63 74.49 -14.35
C THR A 69 -72.12 73.79 -13.07
N ARG A 70 -72.87 72.81 -12.55
CA ARG A 70 -72.60 72.13 -11.28
C ARG A 70 -71.81 70.82 -11.45
N GLY A 71 -70.71 70.71 -10.72
CA GLY A 71 -69.96 69.46 -10.52
C GLY A 71 -70.61 68.54 -9.49
N ARG A 72 -69.93 67.48 -9.07
CA ARG A 72 -70.46 66.52 -8.07
C ARG A 72 -70.87 67.25 -6.76
N ILE A 73 -72.02 66.87 -6.19
CA ILE A 73 -72.44 67.27 -4.84
C ILE A 73 -71.39 66.74 -3.85
N GLN A 74 -70.80 67.64 -3.07
CA GLN A 74 -69.69 67.32 -2.17
C GLN A 74 -69.92 67.81 -0.74
N ARG A 75 -70.75 68.83 -0.55
CA ARG A 75 -70.89 69.53 0.74
C ARG A 75 -72.35 69.50 1.16
N VAL A 76 -72.79 68.41 1.77
CA VAL A 76 -74.16 68.29 2.31
C VAL A 76 -74.09 68.45 3.82
N PHE A 77 -74.77 69.47 4.36
CA PHE A 77 -74.90 69.64 5.79
C PHE A 77 -76.01 68.70 6.31
N ARG A 78 -75.67 67.88 7.30
CA ARG A 78 -76.62 67.01 8.00
C ARG A 78 -76.45 67.25 9.48
N ASP A 79 -77.52 67.66 10.14
CA ASP A 79 -77.51 67.79 11.59
C ASP A 79 -77.30 66.42 12.25
N GLN A 80 -76.39 66.29 13.22
CA GLN A 80 -76.12 65.07 14.00
C GLN A 80 -76.04 65.51 15.47
N GLU A 81 -77.07 65.25 16.28
CA GLU A 81 -77.13 65.59 17.71
C GLU A 81 -75.92 65.02 18.49
N GLU A 82 -75.36 65.62 19.54
CA GLU A 82 -75.86 66.53 20.59
C GLU A 82 -74.91 67.73 20.80
N LEU A 83 -75.45 68.95 21.01
CA LEU A 83 -74.63 70.11 21.41
C LEU A 83 -74.75 70.39 22.93
N PRO A 84 -73.63 70.60 23.64
CA PRO A 84 -73.61 70.91 25.07
C PRO A 84 -74.16 72.31 25.37
N LEU A 85 -74.71 72.46 26.58
CA LEU A 85 -75.28 73.67 27.20
C LEU A 85 -74.44 74.95 26.93
N VAL A 86 -74.82 75.75 25.93
CA VAL A 86 -74.39 77.15 25.75
C VAL A 86 -75.56 78.01 25.28
N SER A 87 -75.75 79.15 25.92
CA SER A 87 -76.99 79.94 25.96
C SER A 87 -77.31 80.82 24.73
N ASN A 88 -76.91 80.42 23.52
CA ASN A 88 -77.46 80.98 22.27
C ASN A 88 -77.17 80.02 21.10
N LEU A 89 -78.05 79.03 20.94
CA LEU A 89 -77.88 77.86 20.05
C LEU A 89 -78.54 78.02 18.65
N GLU A 90 -79.17 79.16 18.35
CA GLU A 90 -79.87 79.35 17.06
C GLU A 90 -78.94 79.79 15.92
N ASP A 91 -77.86 80.51 16.22
CA ASP A 91 -77.03 81.17 15.20
C ASP A 91 -76.32 80.20 14.22
N PRO A 92 -75.73 79.05 14.63
CA PRO A 92 -75.00 78.19 13.70
C PRO A 92 -75.89 77.43 12.71
N ILE A 93 -77.08 76.99 13.13
CA ILE A 93 -78.02 76.25 12.27
C ILE A 93 -78.71 77.20 11.29
N ILE A 94 -79.10 78.40 11.75
CA ILE A 94 -79.63 79.45 10.86
C ILE A 94 -78.57 79.88 9.85
N GLU A 95 -77.30 79.99 10.25
CA GLU A 95 -76.21 80.29 9.32
C GLU A 95 -75.98 79.12 8.33
N ALA A 96 -76.02 77.86 8.80
CA ALA A 96 -75.94 76.71 7.90
C ALA A 96 -77.10 76.63 6.90
N LEU A 97 -78.33 77.00 7.31
CA LEU A 97 -79.48 77.13 6.41
C LEU A 97 -79.23 78.24 5.39
N ARG A 98 -78.74 79.42 5.82
CA ARG A 98 -78.40 80.55 4.95
C ARG A 98 -77.29 80.23 3.94
N GLU A 99 -76.31 79.44 4.37
CA GLU A 99 -75.17 79.01 3.56
C GLU A 99 -75.45 77.77 2.69
N SER A 100 -76.66 77.21 2.74
CA SER A 100 -77.07 76.03 1.98
C SER A 100 -77.93 76.39 0.77
N GLU A 101 -77.64 75.82 -0.40
CA GLU A 101 -78.40 76.14 -1.61
C GLU A 101 -79.78 75.48 -1.68
N TYR A 102 -79.89 74.22 -1.24
CA TYR A 102 -81.14 73.46 -1.21
C TYR A 102 -81.43 72.97 0.21
N LEU A 103 -82.71 72.85 0.56
CA LEU A 103 -83.18 72.17 1.76
C LEU A 103 -83.83 70.85 1.38
N ILE A 104 -83.37 69.75 1.95
CA ILE A 104 -83.98 68.43 1.81
C ILE A 104 -84.66 68.08 3.12
N VAL A 105 -85.97 67.88 3.11
CA VAL A 105 -86.77 67.60 4.30
C VAL A 105 -87.21 66.15 4.32
N ILE A 106 -86.77 65.39 5.32
CA ILE A 106 -87.19 63.99 5.51
C ILE A 106 -88.51 63.97 6.26
N CYS A 107 -89.54 63.50 5.56
CA CYS A 107 -90.92 63.57 5.98
C CYS A 107 -91.42 62.21 6.47
N SER A 108 -91.84 62.19 7.73
CA SER A 108 -92.56 61.11 8.41
C SER A 108 -93.70 61.72 9.24
N PRO A 109 -94.71 60.97 9.72
CA PRO A 109 -95.82 61.56 10.49
C PRO A 109 -95.34 62.36 11.71
N ARG A 110 -94.18 61.98 12.26
CA ARG A 110 -93.55 62.58 13.44
C ARG A 110 -92.91 63.95 13.16
N ILE A 111 -92.59 64.31 11.92
CA ILE A 111 -91.96 65.62 11.65
C ILE A 111 -92.89 66.78 12.00
N LYS A 112 -94.21 66.58 11.93
CA LYS A 112 -95.22 67.57 12.31
C LYS A 112 -95.17 67.97 13.79
N GLU A 113 -94.62 67.12 14.65
CA GLU A 113 -94.46 67.39 16.08
C GLU A 113 -93.18 68.20 16.36
N SER A 114 -92.27 68.33 15.38
CA SER A 114 -91.00 69.03 15.54
C SER A 114 -91.13 70.53 15.25
N ALA A 115 -91.33 71.33 16.29
CA ALA A 115 -91.33 72.80 16.17
C ALA A 115 -90.01 73.34 15.56
N TRP A 116 -88.90 72.66 15.80
CA TRP A 116 -87.60 73.02 15.24
C TRP A 116 -87.54 72.83 13.72
N CYS A 117 -87.86 71.63 13.20
CA CYS A 117 -87.86 71.39 11.75
C CYS A 117 -88.82 72.33 11.01
N LYS A 118 -89.98 72.63 11.61
CA LYS A 118 -90.92 73.63 11.08
C LYS A 118 -90.28 75.01 10.96
N LYS A 119 -89.61 75.46 12.02
CA LYS A 119 -88.86 76.73 12.02
C LYS A 119 -87.74 76.73 10.98
N GLU A 120 -87.01 75.64 10.80
CA GLU A 120 -85.98 75.52 9.75
C GLU A 120 -86.57 75.66 8.34
N ILE A 121 -87.68 74.97 8.06
CA ILE A 121 -88.38 75.04 6.77
C ILE A 121 -88.86 76.47 6.49
N ASP A 122 -89.54 77.09 7.45
CA ASP A 122 -90.02 78.46 7.30
C ASP A 122 -88.87 79.46 7.11
N THR A 123 -87.81 79.31 7.91
CA THR A 123 -86.61 80.16 7.82
C THR A 123 -85.95 80.02 6.45
N PHE A 124 -85.81 78.79 5.94
CA PHE A 124 -85.22 78.55 4.63
C PHE A 124 -86.09 79.09 3.50
N ILE A 125 -87.41 78.90 3.55
CA ILE A 125 -88.35 79.44 2.57
C ILE A 125 -88.27 80.98 2.54
N GLN A 126 -88.15 81.64 3.70
CA GLN A 126 -87.98 83.08 3.79
C GLN A 126 -86.66 83.58 3.18
N MET A 127 -85.58 82.79 3.28
CA MET A 127 -84.25 83.17 2.78
C MET A 127 -84.02 82.84 1.30
N HIS A 128 -84.46 81.67 0.86
CA HIS A 128 -84.06 81.08 -0.43
C HIS A 128 -85.22 80.75 -1.37
N GLY A 129 -86.47 80.91 -0.92
CA GLY A 129 -87.66 80.51 -1.67
C GLY A 129 -88.02 79.04 -1.47
N ARG A 130 -89.25 78.68 -1.86
CA ARG A 130 -89.82 77.34 -1.67
C ARG A 130 -89.37 76.35 -2.74
N GLU A 131 -89.00 76.84 -3.92
CA GLU A 131 -88.57 76.05 -5.07
C GLU A 131 -87.28 75.25 -4.82
N LYS A 132 -86.53 75.60 -3.78
CA LYS A 132 -85.31 74.90 -3.35
C LYS A 132 -85.53 73.96 -2.16
N VAL A 133 -86.78 73.72 -1.79
CA VAL A 133 -87.15 72.76 -0.74
C VAL A 133 -87.61 71.45 -1.39
N LEU A 134 -86.91 70.36 -1.10
CA LEU A 134 -87.13 69.03 -1.65
C LEU A 134 -87.60 68.08 -0.54
N ALA A 135 -88.79 67.50 -0.70
CA ALA A 135 -89.35 66.58 0.30
C ALA A 135 -88.91 65.12 0.04
N VAL A 136 -88.74 64.36 1.11
CA VAL A 136 -88.43 62.92 1.04
C VAL A 136 -89.41 62.18 1.95
N LEU A 137 -90.38 61.48 1.36
CA LEU A 137 -91.37 60.71 2.13
C LEU A 137 -90.79 59.35 2.52
N ILE A 138 -90.67 59.08 3.81
CA ILE A 138 -90.06 57.84 4.33
C ILE A 138 -91.06 56.94 5.07
N GLU A 139 -92.15 57.50 5.57
CA GLU A 139 -93.22 56.80 6.28
C GLU A 139 -94.52 57.62 6.21
N GLY A 140 -95.69 56.97 6.34
CA GLY A 140 -97.00 57.62 6.26
C GLY A 140 -97.40 58.05 4.85
N GLU A 141 -98.57 58.68 4.73
CA GLU A 141 -99.01 59.34 3.50
C GLU A 141 -98.62 60.83 3.50
N PRO A 142 -98.51 61.51 2.33
CA PRO A 142 -98.14 62.93 2.25
C PRO A 142 -98.97 63.84 3.18
N GLU A 143 -100.27 63.59 3.28
CA GLU A 143 -101.20 64.36 4.14
C GLU A 143 -100.85 64.26 5.62
N GLU A 144 -100.26 63.15 6.07
CA GLU A 144 -99.87 62.89 7.45
C GLU A 144 -98.44 63.35 7.74
N SER A 145 -97.56 63.25 6.74
CA SER A 145 -96.11 63.38 6.91
C SER A 145 -95.51 64.71 6.43
N PHE A 146 -96.25 65.52 5.66
CA PHE A 146 -95.76 66.83 5.23
C PHE A 146 -96.24 67.92 6.20
N PRO A 147 -95.34 68.66 6.86
CA PRO A 147 -95.72 69.75 7.75
C PRO A 147 -96.33 70.91 6.94
N ASP A 148 -97.18 71.70 7.60
CA ASP A 148 -97.98 72.76 6.96
C ASP A 148 -97.12 73.75 6.18
N GLU A 149 -95.91 74.01 6.64
CA GLU A 149 -94.90 74.88 6.04
C GLU A 149 -94.50 74.41 4.63
N LEU A 150 -94.53 73.09 4.37
CA LEU A 150 -94.27 72.51 3.04
C LEU A 150 -95.50 72.51 2.12
N VAL A 151 -96.72 72.62 2.65
CA VAL A 151 -97.96 72.49 1.87
C VAL A 151 -98.83 73.76 1.79
N LYS A 152 -98.65 74.74 2.67
CA LYS A 152 -99.35 76.05 2.65
C LYS A 152 -98.40 77.15 2.20
N GLY A 153 -98.79 77.97 1.22
CA GLY A 153 -98.00 79.10 0.72
C GLY A 153 -98.85 80.36 0.58
N LYS A 154 -98.23 81.52 0.37
CA LYS A 154 -98.92 82.81 0.21
C LYS A 154 -98.70 83.36 -1.20
N ARG A 155 -99.78 83.74 -1.90
CA ARG A 155 -99.73 84.37 -3.22
C ARG A 155 -100.31 85.78 -3.16
N ASN A 156 -99.59 86.73 -3.74
CA ASN A 156 -100.08 88.09 -3.95
C ASN A 156 -101.12 88.10 -5.07
N VAL A 157 -102.38 88.38 -4.74
CA VAL A 157 -103.47 88.59 -5.69
C VAL A 157 -103.75 90.09 -5.78
N LYS A 158 -103.68 90.64 -6.99
CA LYS A 158 -103.93 92.06 -7.24
C LYS A 158 -105.43 92.25 -7.43
N LEU A 159 -106.07 92.89 -6.46
CA LEU A 159 -107.50 93.19 -6.53
C LEU A 159 -107.76 94.27 -7.61
N PRO A 160 -108.98 94.35 -8.17
CA PRO A 160 -109.32 95.32 -9.22
C PRO A 160 -109.09 96.79 -8.84
N THR A 161 -108.99 97.09 -7.54
CA THR A 161 -108.68 98.42 -6.97
C THR A 161 -107.19 98.77 -7.02
N GLY A 162 -106.34 97.90 -7.56
CA GLY A 162 -104.88 98.08 -7.63
C GLY A 162 -104.13 97.68 -6.34
N GLN A 163 -104.85 97.35 -5.27
CA GLN A 163 -104.29 96.88 -4.00
C GLN A 163 -103.89 95.39 -4.09
N VAL A 164 -102.70 95.05 -3.59
CA VAL A 164 -102.20 93.66 -3.55
C VAL A 164 -102.50 93.06 -2.18
N VAL A 165 -103.22 91.94 -2.15
CA VAL A 165 -103.55 91.21 -0.91
C VAL A 165 -102.96 89.80 -0.99
N GLN A 166 -102.48 89.27 0.14
CA GLN A 166 -101.96 87.90 0.21
C GLN A 166 -103.08 86.90 0.51
N GLU A 167 -103.23 85.90 -0.36
CA GLU A 167 -104.12 84.76 -0.21
C GLU A 167 -103.30 83.49 0.08
N ASP A 168 -103.77 82.68 1.03
CA ASP A 168 -103.17 81.37 1.32
C ASP A 168 -103.57 80.37 0.22
N VAL A 169 -102.59 79.67 -0.35
CA VAL A 169 -102.75 78.68 -1.43
C VAL A 169 -102.08 77.37 -1.02
N ILE A 170 -102.70 76.25 -1.34
CA ILE A 170 -102.08 74.92 -1.14
C ILE A 170 -101.07 74.67 -2.26
N VAL A 171 -99.87 74.25 -1.90
CA VAL A 171 -98.74 73.95 -2.80
C VAL A 171 -98.31 72.51 -2.59
N GLU A 172 -98.20 71.73 -3.66
CA GLU A 172 -97.66 70.37 -3.59
C GLU A 172 -96.12 70.40 -3.72
N PRO A 173 -95.36 69.94 -2.71
CA PRO A 173 -93.90 69.92 -2.78
C PRO A 173 -93.40 68.78 -3.68
N LEU A 174 -92.27 69.00 -4.36
CA LEU A 174 -91.60 67.94 -5.12
C LEU A 174 -91.02 66.91 -4.13
N ALA A 175 -91.55 65.69 -4.16
CA ALA A 175 -91.21 64.65 -3.20
C ALA A 175 -90.60 63.40 -3.84
N ALA A 176 -89.59 62.82 -3.19
CA ALA A 176 -89.10 61.46 -3.50
C ALA A 176 -89.68 60.46 -2.48
N ASP A 177 -90.28 59.37 -2.97
CA ASP A 177 -90.88 58.33 -2.13
C ASP A 177 -89.89 57.20 -1.83
N PHE A 178 -89.40 57.16 -0.58
CA PHE A 178 -88.46 56.14 -0.10
C PHE A 178 -89.12 55.08 0.77
N ARG A 179 -90.45 55.11 0.94
CA ARG A 179 -91.19 54.17 1.80
C ARG A 179 -90.97 52.71 1.38
N ALA A 180 -90.51 51.88 2.30
CA ALA A 180 -90.44 50.43 2.12
C ALA A 180 -90.48 49.72 3.48
N GLY A 181 -90.74 48.41 3.49
CA GLY A 181 -90.95 47.65 4.72
C GLY A 181 -89.72 47.46 5.62
N ASP A 182 -88.51 47.60 5.08
CA ASP A 182 -87.26 47.41 5.84
C ASP A 182 -86.12 48.33 5.34
N LYS A 183 -85.11 48.54 6.19
CA LYS A 183 -83.95 49.43 5.91
C LYS A 183 -83.17 49.06 4.63
N ALA A 184 -83.03 47.78 4.29
CA ALA A 184 -82.32 47.35 3.08
C ALA A 184 -83.14 47.66 1.81
N SER A 185 -84.46 47.43 1.88
CA SER A 185 -85.40 47.79 0.82
C SER A 185 -85.51 49.31 0.62
N ILE A 186 -85.49 50.10 1.71
CA ILE A 186 -85.41 51.57 1.66
C ILE A 186 -84.14 52.01 0.94
N LYS A 187 -82.97 51.43 1.25
CA LYS A 187 -81.71 51.75 0.57
C LYS A 187 -81.75 51.42 -0.94
N LYS A 188 -82.46 50.36 -1.33
CA LYS A 188 -82.67 50.00 -2.74
C LYS A 188 -83.59 51.00 -3.44
N LYS A 189 -84.73 51.36 -2.83
CA LYS A 189 -85.65 52.40 -3.35
C LYS A 189 -84.99 53.78 -3.42
N MET A 190 -84.23 54.17 -2.39
CA MET A 190 -83.44 55.39 -2.38
C MET A 190 -82.53 55.48 -3.61
N LYS A 191 -81.80 54.41 -3.96
CA LYS A 191 -80.96 54.41 -5.17
C LYS A 191 -81.74 54.55 -6.49
N GLN A 192 -83.04 54.25 -6.50
CA GLN A 192 -83.91 54.36 -7.66
C GLN A 192 -84.56 55.75 -7.75
N GLU A 193 -85.07 56.26 -6.63
CA GLU A 193 -85.86 57.49 -6.57
C GLU A 193 -85.04 58.73 -6.20
N ALA A 194 -83.84 58.60 -5.62
CA ALA A 194 -82.97 59.75 -5.31
C ALA A 194 -82.55 60.56 -6.55
N LEU A 195 -82.64 59.97 -7.75
CA LEU A 195 -82.47 60.72 -9.00
C LEU A 195 -83.47 61.88 -9.13
N ARG A 196 -84.67 61.77 -8.54
CA ARG A 196 -85.68 62.85 -8.50
C ARG A 196 -85.27 64.03 -7.61
N LEU A 197 -84.46 63.77 -6.58
CA LEU A 197 -83.86 64.82 -5.74
C LEU A 197 -82.66 65.45 -6.44
N LEU A 198 -81.86 64.64 -7.13
CA LEU A 198 -80.66 65.07 -7.82
C LEU A 198 -80.95 65.91 -9.07
N ALA A 199 -82.02 65.62 -9.80
CA ALA A 199 -82.40 66.34 -11.01
C ALA A 199 -82.56 67.87 -10.78
N PRO A 200 -83.37 68.33 -9.81
CA PRO A 200 -83.43 69.74 -9.42
C PRO A 200 -82.08 70.32 -8.99
N ILE A 201 -81.34 69.61 -8.14
CA ILE A 201 -80.04 70.10 -7.62
C ILE A 201 -79.02 70.29 -8.75
N TYR A 202 -78.99 69.40 -9.75
CA TYR A 202 -78.11 69.52 -10.91
C TYR A 202 -78.68 70.41 -12.03
N GLY A 203 -79.95 70.84 -11.93
CA GLY A 203 -80.62 71.62 -12.98
C GLY A 203 -80.83 70.84 -14.29
N VAL A 204 -81.03 69.52 -14.21
CA VAL A 204 -81.19 68.63 -15.37
C VAL A 204 -82.51 67.86 -15.30
N ASP A 205 -83.00 67.40 -16.45
CA ASP A 205 -84.18 66.54 -16.50
C ASP A 205 -83.91 65.16 -15.86
N PHE A 206 -84.91 64.60 -15.19
CA PHE A 206 -84.84 63.28 -14.57
C PHE A 206 -84.61 62.16 -15.58
N ASP A 207 -85.20 62.25 -16.77
CA ASP A 207 -85.11 61.19 -17.78
C ASP A 207 -83.69 61.05 -18.36
N ASP A 208 -82.94 62.16 -18.47
CA ASP A 208 -81.54 62.17 -18.91
C ASP A 208 -80.61 61.43 -17.94
N LEU A 209 -80.85 61.56 -16.63
CA LEU A 209 -80.08 60.82 -15.61
C LEU A 209 -80.44 59.33 -15.60
N ARG A 210 -81.72 58.99 -15.82
CA ARG A 210 -82.23 57.61 -15.79
C ARG A 210 -81.76 56.78 -16.99
N GLN A 211 -81.81 57.34 -18.20
CA GLN A 211 -81.48 56.62 -19.43
C GLN A 211 -80.00 56.19 -19.48
N ARG A 212 -79.09 57.00 -18.94
CA ARG A 212 -77.63 56.75 -19.04
C ARG A 212 -77.04 55.91 -17.90
N HIS A 213 -77.75 55.78 -16.77
CA HIS A 213 -77.39 54.82 -15.72
C HIS A 213 -77.57 53.37 -16.19
N LYS A 214 -78.51 53.12 -17.12
CA LYS A 214 -78.76 51.80 -17.73
C LYS A 214 -77.66 51.41 -18.73
N GLU A 215 -77.16 52.36 -19.54
CA GLU A 215 -76.12 52.13 -20.56
C GLU A 215 -74.71 51.82 -20.03
N ARG A 216 -74.38 52.22 -18.80
CA ARG A 216 -73.09 51.90 -18.15
C ARG A 216 -73.02 50.45 -17.64
N ARG A 217 -74.17 49.83 -17.34
CA ARG A 217 -74.24 48.47 -16.79
C ARG A 217 -74.07 47.42 -17.88
N THR A 218 -74.61 47.67 -19.08
CA THR A 218 -74.52 46.76 -20.24
C THR A 218 -73.12 46.72 -20.85
N ARG A 219 -72.39 47.85 -20.88
CA ARG A 219 -71.02 47.92 -21.43
C ARG A 219 -69.96 47.19 -20.59
N LYS A 220 -70.17 47.03 -19.28
CA LYS A 220 -69.22 46.33 -18.38
C LYS A 220 -69.34 44.80 -18.41
N ILE A 221 -70.48 44.26 -18.85
CA ILE A 221 -70.74 42.80 -18.88
C ILE A 221 -70.14 42.17 -20.16
N ILE A 222 -70.06 42.91 -21.25
CA ILE A 222 -69.53 42.42 -22.54
C ILE A 222 -67.98 42.39 -22.58
N ALA A 223 -67.30 43.21 -21.77
CA ALA A 223 -65.83 43.26 -21.72
C ALA A 223 -65.17 42.19 -20.81
N ALA A 224 -65.94 41.49 -19.97
CA ALA A 224 -65.43 40.50 -19.02
C ALA A 224 -65.39 39.06 -19.60
N THR A 225 -66.09 38.79 -20.70
CA THR A 225 -66.23 37.44 -21.27
C THR A 225 -65.13 37.06 -22.26
N THR A 226 -64.42 38.03 -22.84
CA THR A 226 -63.34 37.80 -23.84
C THR A 226 -61.96 37.55 -23.24
N SER A 227 -61.73 37.91 -21.98
CA SER A 227 -60.42 37.80 -21.30
C SER A 227 -60.17 36.46 -20.60
N VAL A 228 -61.21 35.71 -20.25
CA VAL A 228 -61.08 34.41 -19.57
C VAL A 228 -60.72 33.28 -20.55
N ALA A 229 -61.20 33.32 -21.79
CA ALA A 229 -60.90 32.30 -22.81
C ALA A 229 -59.44 32.34 -23.29
N ALA A 230 -58.85 33.53 -23.44
CA ALA A 230 -57.45 33.67 -23.89
C ALA A 230 -56.43 33.20 -22.83
N ALA A 231 -56.70 33.42 -21.54
CA ALA A 231 -55.84 32.95 -20.45
C ALA A 231 -55.84 31.43 -20.30
N ALA A 232 -56.99 30.77 -20.52
CA ALA A 232 -57.09 29.31 -20.48
C ALA A 232 -56.29 28.63 -21.61
N ILE A 233 -56.31 29.20 -22.82
CA ILE A 233 -55.56 28.67 -23.96
C ILE A 233 -54.04 28.84 -23.75
N LEU A 234 -53.60 29.99 -23.23
CA LEU A 234 -52.18 30.21 -22.91
C LEU A 234 -51.66 29.25 -21.83
N LEU A 235 -52.46 28.97 -20.79
CA LEU A 235 -52.10 27.98 -19.76
C LEU A 235 -52.03 26.55 -20.32
N ALA A 236 -52.94 26.17 -21.22
CA ALA A 236 -52.91 24.86 -21.86
C ALA A 236 -51.67 24.69 -22.74
N VAL A 237 -51.30 25.71 -23.51
CA VAL A 237 -50.07 25.69 -24.33
C VAL A 237 -48.82 25.64 -23.46
N ALA A 238 -48.77 26.40 -22.36
CA ALA A 238 -47.66 26.35 -21.40
C ALA A 238 -47.54 24.96 -20.72
N ALA A 239 -48.67 24.34 -20.35
CA ALA A 239 -48.68 23.00 -19.77
C ALA A 239 -48.17 21.93 -20.75
N ILE A 240 -48.59 22.00 -22.02
CA ILE A 240 -48.09 21.12 -23.08
C ILE A 240 -46.58 21.34 -23.29
N PHE A 241 -46.11 22.58 -23.30
CA PHE A 241 -44.69 22.91 -23.46
C PHE A 241 -43.85 22.37 -22.30
N VAL A 242 -44.33 22.48 -21.05
CA VAL A 242 -43.68 21.89 -19.86
C VAL A 242 -43.65 20.36 -19.93
N LEU A 243 -44.75 19.72 -20.36
CA LEU A 243 -44.79 18.25 -20.54
C LEU A 243 -43.76 17.78 -21.58
N LEU A 244 -43.63 18.51 -22.70
CA LEU A 244 -42.63 18.22 -23.73
C LEU A 244 -41.19 18.46 -23.24
N MET A 245 -40.96 19.47 -22.41
CA MET A 245 -39.66 19.70 -21.76
C MET A 245 -39.31 18.60 -20.76
N ILE A 246 -40.27 18.16 -19.95
CA ILE A 246 -40.08 17.06 -19.00
C ILE A 246 -39.80 15.76 -19.75
N SER A 247 -40.50 15.45 -20.85
CA SER A 247 -40.19 14.26 -21.65
C SER A 247 -38.80 14.34 -22.27
N ALA A 248 -38.40 15.50 -22.81
CA ALA A 248 -37.06 15.69 -23.36
C ALA A 248 -35.95 15.62 -22.27
N GLN A 249 -36.23 16.04 -21.04
CA GLN A 249 -35.31 15.89 -19.90
C GLN A 249 -35.24 14.45 -19.41
N ARG A 250 -36.37 13.72 -19.38
CA ARG A 250 -36.40 12.29 -19.04
C ARG A 250 -35.52 11.47 -19.97
N ASP A 251 -35.54 11.76 -21.26
CA ASP A 251 -34.66 11.08 -22.23
C ASP A 251 -33.18 11.40 -22.00
N LYS A 252 -32.85 12.64 -21.60
CA LYS A 252 -31.47 13.01 -21.25
C LYS A 252 -31.01 12.37 -19.95
N ILE A 253 -31.85 12.35 -18.92
CA ILE A 253 -31.57 11.70 -17.63
C ILE A 253 -31.41 10.20 -17.83
N LYS A 254 -32.27 9.57 -18.63
CA LYS A 254 -32.15 8.15 -18.97
C LYS A 254 -30.85 7.86 -19.70
N LYS A 255 -30.51 8.66 -20.72
CA LYS A 255 -29.21 8.53 -21.42
C LYS A 255 -28.00 8.76 -20.51
N GLN A 256 -28.11 9.64 -19.51
CA GLN A 256 -27.05 9.85 -18.52
C GLN A 256 -26.94 8.69 -17.54
N ALA A 257 -28.07 8.15 -17.07
CA ALA A 257 -28.12 6.97 -16.22
C ALA A 257 -27.59 5.73 -16.95
N ASP A 258 -27.98 5.51 -18.21
CA ASP A 258 -27.48 4.42 -19.05
C ASP A 258 -25.95 4.53 -19.25
N LYS A 259 -25.43 5.73 -19.54
CA LYS A 259 -23.99 5.98 -19.64
C LYS A 259 -23.25 5.78 -18.32
N LEU A 260 -23.85 6.19 -17.21
CA LEU A 260 -23.26 6.02 -15.87
C LEU A 260 -23.21 4.54 -15.51
N MET A 261 -24.25 3.77 -15.84
CA MET A 261 -24.28 2.32 -15.65
C MET A 261 -23.21 1.64 -16.52
N GLU A 262 -23.12 2.00 -17.81
CA GLU A 262 -22.07 1.50 -18.70
C GLU A 262 -20.66 1.84 -18.21
N MET A 263 -20.45 3.04 -17.65
CA MET A 263 -19.17 3.44 -17.07
C MET A 263 -18.86 2.65 -15.79
N ASN A 264 -19.86 2.40 -14.94
CA ASN A 264 -19.68 1.62 -13.72
C ASN A 264 -19.39 0.14 -14.02
N ASP A 265 -20.08 -0.43 -15.01
CA ASP A 265 -19.80 -1.78 -15.51
C ASP A 265 -18.37 -1.87 -16.07
N LYS A 266 -17.91 -0.85 -16.81
CA LYS A 266 -16.52 -0.77 -17.28
C LYS A 266 -15.50 -0.64 -16.15
N ILE A 267 -15.76 0.21 -15.15
CA ILE A 267 -14.88 0.36 -13.98
C ILE A 267 -14.78 -0.96 -13.22
N THR A 268 -15.90 -1.66 -13.03
CA THR A 268 -15.94 -2.96 -12.34
C THR A 268 -15.18 -4.03 -13.15
N ALA A 269 -15.39 -4.08 -14.47
CA ALA A 269 -14.64 -4.97 -15.34
C ALA A 269 -13.13 -4.65 -15.32
N GLN A 270 -12.74 -3.38 -15.32
CA GLN A 270 -11.33 -2.96 -15.20
C GLN A 270 -10.74 -3.29 -13.84
N ALA A 271 -11.50 -3.14 -12.75
CA ALA A 271 -11.06 -3.50 -11.42
C ALA A 271 -10.82 -5.02 -11.29
N ASN A 272 -11.71 -5.85 -11.84
CA ASN A 272 -11.53 -7.30 -11.89
C ASN A 272 -10.31 -7.66 -12.75
N GLN A 273 -10.18 -7.09 -13.96
CA GLN A 273 -9.01 -7.31 -14.80
C GLN A 273 -7.69 -6.90 -14.13
N LEU A 274 -7.69 -5.79 -13.38
CA LEU A 274 -6.53 -5.35 -12.63
C LEU A 274 -6.22 -6.29 -11.47
N SER A 275 -7.25 -6.79 -10.77
CA SER A 275 -7.10 -7.79 -9.71
C SER A 275 -6.50 -9.09 -10.26
N ASP A 276 -7.05 -9.63 -11.35
CA ASP A 276 -6.55 -10.84 -12.01
C ASP A 276 -5.11 -10.64 -12.47
N LYS A 277 -4.80 -9.47 -13.06
CA LYS A 277 -3.44 -9.14 -13.49
C LYS A 277 -2.48 -9.03 -12.30
N ASN A 278 -2.89 -8.42 -11.20
CA ASN A 278 -2.07 -8.32 -9.98
C ASN A 278 -1.82 -9.70 -9.38
N GLU A 279 -2.80 -10.61 -9.40
CA GLU A 279 -2.63 -11.98 -8.94
C GLU A 279 -1.63 -12.75 -9.82
N ILE A 280 -1.73 -12.63 -11.14
CA ILE A 280 -0.78 -13.26 -12.08
C ILE A 280 0.64 -12.71 -11.85
N LEU A 281 0.78 -11.39 -11.74
CA LEU A 281 2.08 -10.75 -11.49
C LEU A 281 2.67 -11.18 -10.14
N ALA A 282 1.86 -11.27 -9.08
CA ALA A 282 2.32 -11.74 -7.78
C ALA A 282 2.78 -13.21 -7.84
N LYS A 283 2.08 -14.07 -8.59
CA LYS A 283 2.51 -15.47 -8.83
C LYS A 283 3.82 -15.56 -9.60
N GLU A 284 3.98 -14.77 -10.67
CA GLU A 284 5.22 -14.70 -11.43
C GLU A 284 6.37 -14.18 -10.57
N GLN A 285 6.12 -13.14 -9.77
CA GLN A 285 7.10 -12.57 -8.87
C GLN A 285 7.54 -13.55 -7.77
N ALA A 286 6.59 -14.22 -7.11
CA ALA A 286 6.90 -15.25 -6.10
C ALA A 286 7.74 -16.39 -6.71
N ARG A 287 7.43 -16.82 -7.95
CA ARG A 287 8.23 -17.82 -8.68
C ARG A 287 9.64 -17.32 -8.99
N ASN A 288 9.78 -16.08 -9.46
CA ASN A 288 11.10 -15.52 -9.74
C ASN A 288 11.95 -15.44 -8.47
N LEU A 289 11.38 -14.95 -7.36
CA LEU A 289 12.05 -14.93 -6.06
C LEU A 289 12.42 -16.34 -5.58
N ALA A 290 11.55 -17.33 -5.78
CA ALA A 290 11.84 -18.72 -5.42
C ALA A 290 12.99 -19.32 -6.25
N ASN A 291 13.07 -18.99 -7.54
CA ASN A 291 14.16 -19.42 -8.41
C ASN A 291 15.48 -18.73 -8.03
N GLU A 292 15.45 -17.42 -7.76
CA GLU A 292 16.63 -16.68 -7.28
C GLU A 292 17.10 -17.21 -5.92
N ALA A 293 16.18 -17.59 -5.04
CA ALA A 293 16.52 -18.22 -3.77
C ALA A 293 17.23 -19.57 -3.96
N GLU A 294 16.83 -20.37 -4.95
CA GLU A 294 17.49 -21.64 -5.29
C GLU A 294 18.87 -21.40 -5.92
N GLU A 295 19.00 -20.44 -6.82
CA GLU A 295 20.29 -20.05 -7.42
C GLU A 295 21.29 -19.61 -6.33
N LEU A 296 20.85 -18.75 -5.41
CA LEU A 296 21.66 -18.34 -4.24
C LEU A 296 22.03 -19.53 -3.35
N TYR A 297 21.14 -20.52 -3.20
CA TYR A 297 21.45 -21.73 -2.44
C TYR A 297 22.54 -22.55 -3.13
N ASP A 298 22.46 -22.73 -4.44
CA ASP A 298 23.43 -23.47 -5.25
C ASP A 298 24.80 -22.76 -5.31
N GLU A 299 24.83 -21.43 -5.19
CA GLU A 299 26.03 -20.60 -5.03
C GLU A 299 26.65 -20.64 -3.61
N ASN A 300 26.13 -21.48 -2.71
CA ASN A 300 26.49 -21.56 -1.28
C ASN A 300 26.16 -20.29 -0.46
N ARG A 301 25.34 -19.36 -0.99
CA ARG A 301 24.91 -18.12 -0.33
C ARG A 301 23.67 -18.33 0.53
N ARG A 302 23.79 -19.23 1.50
CA ARG A 302 22.68 -19.72 2.34
C ARG A 302 21.84 -18.61 2.97
N ILE A 303 22.47 -17.57 3.53
CA ILE A 303 21.74 -16.50 4.24
C ILE A 303 20.90 -15.68 3.26
N ASP A 304 21.44 -15.38 2.07
CA ASP A 304 20.72 -14.66 1.02
C ASP A 304 19.58 -15.51 0.45
N ALA A 305 19.82 -16.81 0.24
CA ALA A 305 18.79 -17.78 -0.16
C ALA A 305 17.61 -17.81 0.83
N ILE A 306 17.89 -17.82 2.15
CA ILE A 306 16.84 -17.75 3.18
C ILE A 306 16.04 -16.46 3.04
N MET A 307 16.71 -15.32 2.89
CA MET A 307 16.02 -14.03 2.77
C MET A 307 15.11 -13.98 1.54
N MET A 308 15.60 -14.47 0.41
CA MET A 308 14.87 -14.49 -0.84
C MET A 308 13.67 -15.43 -0.77
N ALA A 309 13.86 -16.64 -0.21
CA ALA A 309 12.77 -17.60 -0.01
C ALA A 309 11.72 -17.11 1.00
N VAL A 310 12.14 -16.45 2.10
CA VAL A 310 11.21 -15.80 3.03
C VAL A 310 10.39 -14.73 2.32
N SER A 311 11.04 -13.90 1.49
CA SER A 311 10.35 -12.83 0.74
C SER A 311 9.34 -13.41 -0.26
N SER A 312 9.70 -14.52 -0.93
CA SER A 312 8.81 -15.29 -1.82
C SER A 312 7.58 -15.86 -1.11
N LEU A 313 7.67 -16.15 0.20
CA LEU A 313 6.58 -16.74 0.99
C LEU A 313 5.84 -15.73 1.89
N THR A 314 6.24 -14.46 1.88
CA THR A 314 5.64 -13.43 2.74
C THR A 314 5.26 -12.20 1.94
N ASP A 315 6.14 -11.21 1.90
CA ASP A 315 5.97 -10.01 1.12
C ASP A 315 7.29 -9.58 0.48
N TYR A 316 7.17 -8.96 -0.69
CA TYR A 316 8.29 -8.33 -1.38
C TYR A 316 7.85 -6.94 -1.84
N GLU A 317 8.62 -5.91 -1.44
CA GLU A 317 8.30 -4.50 -1.71
C GLU A 317 6.87 -4.09 -1.31
N GLY A 318 6.33 -4.68 -0.23
CA GLY A 318 4.99 -4.41 0.27
C GLY A 318 3.84 -5.13 -0.46
N VAL A 319 4.14 -6.01 -1.40
CA VAL A 319 3.17 -6.89 -2.07
C VAL A 319 3.21 -8.27 -1.41
N GLN A 320 2.06 -8.78 -0.97
CA GLN A 320 1.94 -10.13 -0.42
C GLN A 320 2.16 -11.16 -1.53
N MET A 321 3.05 -12.12 -1.29
CA MET A 321 3.38 -13.15 -2.26
C MET A 321 2.51 -14.40 -2.04
N PRO A 322 1.98 -15.02 -3.11
CA PRO A 322 1.35 -16.34 -3.01
C PRO A 322 2.39 -17.41 -2.66
N TYR A 323 1.93 -18.47 -1.99
CA TYR A 323 2.75 -19.63 -1.67
C TYR A 323 3.43 -20.24 -2.91
N THR A 324 4.68 -20.66 -2.75
CA THR A 324 5.39 -21.48 -3.73
C THR A 324 6.11 -22.64 -3.05
N ALA A 325 5.82 -23.87 -3.51
CA ALA A 325 6.49 -25.09 -3.05
C ALA A 325 8.02 -25.00 -3.18
N LYS A 326 8.49 -24.34 -4.23
CA LYS A 326 9.93 -24.09 -4.46
C LYS A 326 10.57 -23.24 -3.35
N ALA A 327 9.94 -22.13 -2.94
CA ALA A 327 10.50 -21.32 -1.84
C ALA A 327 10.44 -22.06 -0.50
N TYR A 328 9.38 -22.85 -0.27
CA TYR A 328 9.32 -23.76 0.88
C TYR A 328 10.49 -24.75 0.85
N SER A 329 10.77 -25.35 -0.31
CA SER A 329 11.89 -26.26 -0.53
C SER A 329 13.23 -25.63 -0.18
N VAL A 330 13.48 -24.43 -0.70
CA VAL A 330 14.70 -23.69 -0.41
C VAL A 330 14.80 -23.37 1.08
N LEU A 331 13.70 -22.99 1.75
CA LEU A 331 13.72 -22.80 3.20
C LEU A 331 13.98 -24.10 3.94
N ALA A 332 13.37 -25.22 3.58
CA ALA A 332 13.63 -26.51 4.23
C ALA A 332 15.10 -26.92 4.10
N LYS A 333 15.68 -26.77 2.91
CA LYS A 333 17.10 -27.03 2.62
C LYS A 333 18.03 -26.10 3.41
N THR A 334 17.79 -24.79 3.35
CA THR A 334 18.64 -23.79 4.01
C THR A 334 18.50 -23.80 5.53
N THR A 335 17.31 -24.05 6.07
CA THR A 335 17.11 -24.18 7.52
C THR A 335 17.58 -25.53 8.06
N ARG A 336 17.79 -26.52 7.18
CA ARG A 336 18.30 -27.86 7.50
C ARG A 336 17.42 -28.65 8.45
N VAL A 337 16.11 -28.41 8.37
CA VAL A 337 15.13 -29.08 9.23
C VAL A 337 14.99 -30.57 8.92
N TYR A 338 15.31 -31.00 7.69
CA TYR A 338 15.12 -32.37 7.21
C TYR A 338 16.38 -33.02 6.61
N THR A 339 17.52 -32.33 6.70
CA THR A 339 18.81 -32.88 6.25
C THR A 339 19.28 -33.95 7.24
N GLY A 340 19.81 -35.07 6.76
CA GLY A 340 20.20 -36.17 7.63
C GLY A 340 21.27 -35.79 8.67
N ILE A 341 21.39 -36.58 9.75
CA ILE A 341 22.34 -36.39 10.87
C ILE A 341 23.82 -36.33 10.41
N SER A 342 24.13 -36.81 9.21
CA SER A 342 25.50 -36.95 8.70
C SER A 342 25.95 -35.85 7.74
N GLU A 343 25.06 -35.01 7.22
CA GLU A 343 25.35 -34.04 6.14
C GLU A 343 26.11 -32.80 6.64
N ARG A 344 26.99 -32.28 5.78
CA ARG A 344 27.72 -31.02 5.99
C ARG A 344 27.34 -30.07 4.86
N ALA A 345 26.99 -28.84 5.22
CA ALA A 345 26.53 -27.86 4.24
C ALA A 345 27.06 -26.46 4.58
N PRO A 346 26.95 -25.49 3.65
CA PRO A 346 27.31 -24.09 3.89
C PRO A 346 26.53 -23.49 5.06
N ILE A 347 27.21 -22.93 6.04
CA ILE A 347 26.62 -22.27 7.22
C ILE A 347 26.44 -20.78 6.92
N VAL A 348 27.53 -20.16 6.47
CA VAL A 348 27.68 -18.74 6.20
C VAL A 348 28.84 -18.54 5.23
N ASN A 349 28.74 -17.49 4.41
CA ASN A 349 29.79 -17.04 3.51
C ASN A 349 30.15 -15.59 3.83
N VAL A 350 31.41 -15.23 3.61
CA VAL A 350 31.89 -13.85 3.65
C VAL A 350 32.64 -13.53 2.37
N ASP A 351 32.44 -12.31 1.88
CA ASP A 351 32.90 -11.91 0.55
C ASP A 351 34.16 -11.04 0.63
N MET A 352 35.08 -11.27 -0.30
CA MET A 352 36.24 -10.41 -0.54
C MET A 352 36.03 -9.58 -1.83
N PRO A 353 36.59 -8.36 -1.91
CA PRO A 353 36.54 -7.54 -3.12
C PRO A 353 37.19 -8.20 -4.35
N GLY A 354 38.32 -8.88 -4.16
CA GLY A 354 39.10 -9.59 -5.18
C GLY A 354 39.05 -11.10 -5.03
N GLN A 355 39.79 -11.81 -5.89
CA GLN A 355 39.94 -13.27 -5.78
C GLN A 355 40.70 -13.61 -4.50
N ILE A 356 40.14 -14.50 -3.68
CA ILE A 356 40.79 -14.96 -2.46
C ILE A 356 42.01 -15.81 -2.83
N ASP A 357 43.17 -15.37 -2.38
CA ASP A 357 44.45 -16.05 -2.60
C ASP A 357 44.96 -16.73 -1.33
N TYR A 358 44.56 -16.23 -0.16
CA TYR A 358 44.93 -16.81 1.14
C TYR A 358 43.83 -16.60 2.19
N TYR A 359 43.74 -17.55 3.12
CA TYR A 359 42.90 -17.45 4.30
C TYR A 359 43.47 -18.27 5.45
N ASP A 360 43.14 -17.86 6.66
CA ASP A 360 43.62 -18.49 7.89
C ASP A 360 42.54 -18.45 8.98
N VAL A 361 42.76 -19.24 10.03
CA VAL A 361 41.87 -19.36 11.18
C VAL A 361 42.71 -19.32 12.44
N SER A 362 42.29 -18.53 13.44
CA SER A 362 43.00 -18.45 14.72
C SER A 362 43.04 -19.80 15.42
N SER A 363 44.01 -20.02 16.31
CA SER A 363 44.23 -21.34 16.91
C SER A 363 43.08 -21.79 17.83
N ASP A 364 42.37 -20.84 18.45
CA ASP A 364 41.13 -21.04 19.20
C ASP A 364 39.87 -21.10 18.33
N SER A 365 40.02 -20.99 17.01
CA SER A 365 38.96 -20.98 16.01
C SER A 365 37.98 -19.80 16.12
N THR A 366 38.31 -18.75 16.88
CA THR A 366 37.45 -17.58 17.09
C THR A 366 37.42 -16.65 15.87
N PHE A 367 38.54 -16.51 15.16
CA PHE A 367 38.67 -15.57 14.05
C PHE A 367 39.03 -16.25 12.74
N VAL A 368 38.58 -15.65 11.65
CA VAL A 368 38.86 -16.09 10.28
C VAL A 368 39.41 -14.90 9.52
N LEU A 369 40.54 -15.08 8.85
CA LEU A 369 41.21 -14.08 8.04
C LEU A 369 41.15 -14.50 6.58
N ALA A 370 41.00 -13.54 5.66
CA ALA A 370 41.22 -13.74 4.23
C ALA A 370 41.94 -12.53 3.62
N SER A 371 42.74 -12.80 2.59
CA SER A 371 43.32 -11.78 1.73
C SER A 371 43.07 -12.08 0.24
N ASP A 372 43.04 -11.02 -0.57
CA ASP A 372 42.76 -11.12 -2.00
C ASP A 372 43.86 -10.55 -2.91
N ASP A 373 43.74 -10.86 -4.20
CA ASP A 373 44.61 -10.43 -5.30
C ASP A 373 44.59 -8.91 -5.58
N LEU A 374 43.76 -8.14 -4.86
CA LEU A 374 43.66 -6.69 -4.93
C LEU A 374 44.31 -5.98 -3.73
N GLY A 375 44.93 -6.73 -2.81
CA GLY A 375 45.63 -6.18 -1.65
C GLY A 375 44.71 -5.88 -0.48
N ASN A 376 43.51 -6.47 -0.45
CA ASN A 376 42.63 -6.40 0.71
C ASN A 376 42.91 -7.54 1.67
N ILE A 377 42.76 -7.24 2.95
CA ILE A 377 42.75 -8.20 4.05
C ILE A 377 41.52 -7.92 4.91
N LYS A 378 40.84 -8.98 5.35
CA LYS A 378 39.69 -8.91 6.24
C LYS A 378 39.76 -9.98 7.30
N VAL A 379 39.26 -9.65 8.50
CA VAL A 379 39.08 -10.61 9.59
C VAL A 379 37.65 -10.55 10.10
N TRP A 380 37.06 -11.73 10.31
CA TRP A 380 35.72 -11.91 10.86
C TRP A 380 35.77 -12.72 12.15
N VAL A 381 34.87 -12.40 13.08
CA VAL A 381 34.70 -13.16 14.34
C VAL A 381 33.60 -14.22 14.20
N ARG A 382 33.93 -15.47 14.50
CA ARG A 382 32.99 -16.61 14.55
C ARG A 382 32.17 -16.63 15.84
N PRO A 383 30.97 -17.23 15.84
CA PRO A 383 30.25 -17.75 14.68
C PRO A 383 29.42 -16.66 13.96
N THR A 384 29.48 -15.40 14.38
CA THR A 384 28.62 -14.35 13.80
C THR A 384 29.11 -13.86 12.44
N TYR A 385 30.37 -14.10 12.10
CA TYR A 385 31.05 -13.60 10.90
C TYR A 385 30.94 -12.08 10.74
N ARG A 386 30.99 -11.36 11.87
CA ARG A 386 31.05 -9.90 11.87
C ARG A 386 32.47 -9.49 11.53
N GLU A 387 32.63 -8.59 10.55
CA GLU A 387 33.94 -8.01 10.24
C GLU A 387 34.47 -7.24 11.46
N VAL A 388 35.68 -7.57 11.91
CA VAL A 388 36.36 -6.93 13.05
C VAL A 388 37.60 -6.16 12.63
N PHE A 389 38.15 -6.46 11.46
CA PHE A 389 39.29 -5.74 10.88
C PHE A 389 39.20 -5.79 9.36
N SER A 390 39.60 -4.71 8.70
CA SER A 390 39.82 -4.68 7.26
C SER A 390 40.87 -3.63 6.88
N ALA A 391 41.69 -3.96 5.90
CA ALA A 391 42.66 -3.05 5.29
C ALA A 391 42.76 -3.33 3.78
N SER A 392 43.20 -2.33 3.02
CA SER A 392 43.27 -2.36 1.54
C SER A 392 44.62 -1.90 1.00
N ASP A 393 45.64 -1.89 1.87
CA ASP A 393 47.01 -1.49 1.60
C ASP A 393 47.98 -2.66 1.83
N MET A 394 47.50 -3.91 1.71
CA MET A 394 48.37 -5.08 1.83
C MET A 394 49.22 -5.23 0.57
N LYS A 395 50.52 -5.48 0.75
CA LYS A 395 51.43 -5.71 -0.37
C LYS A 395 51.10 -7.01 -1.08
N LEU A 396 50.97 -6.94 -2.40
CA LEU A 396 50.77 -8.11 -3.25
C LEU A 396 52.08 -8.89 -3.41
N SER A 397 52.02 -10.19 -3.17
CA SER A 397 53.12 -11.12 -3.39
C SER A 397 52.67 -12.23 -4.34
N PHE A 398 53.52 -12.61 -5.29
CA PHE A 398 53.21 -13.64 -6.29
C PHE A 398 53.34 -15.08 -5.77
N SER A 399 53.96 -15.28 -4.60
CA SER A 399 54.37 -16.62 -4.11
C SER A 399 54.20 -16.85 -2.62
N SER A 400 53.69 -15.89 -1.84
CA SER A 400 53.63 -16.02 -0.37
C SER A 400 52.41 -15.36 0.27
N THR A 401 52.03 -15.92 1.42
CA THR A 401 50.82 -15.55 2.17
C THR A 401 51.14 -14.32 3.02
N GLY A 402 50.95 -13.13 2.44
CA GLY A 402 51.32 -11.82 3.01
C GLY A 402 50.63 -11.42 4.33
N ALA A 403 49.92 -12.35 4.98
CA ALA A 403 49.27 -12.16 6.26
C ALA A 403 49.05 -13.51 6.96
N GLY A 404 48.75 -13.48 8.26
CA GLY A 404 48.20 -14.62 9.00
C GLY A 404 48.17 -14.38 10.51
N PHE A 405 47.66 -15.35 11.27
CA PHE A 405 47.56 -15.22 12.73
C PHE A 405 48.92 -15.43 13.41
N VAL A 406 49.19 -14.62 14.44
CA VAL A 406 50.40 -14.70 15.28
C VAL A 406 50.09 -14.88 16.76
N SER A 407 48.80 -14.87 17.09
CA SER A 407 48.17 -15.36 18.32
C SER A 407 46.67 -15.51 18.06
N ASP A 408 45.88 -15.88 19.07
CA ASP A 408 44.41 -15.94 18.95
C ASP A 408 43.76 -14.58 18.64
N LYS A 409 44.47 -13.47 18.88
CA LYS A 409 43.91 -12.11 18.83
C LYS A 409 44.77 -11.12 18.05
N GLU A 410 45.85 -11.59 17.46
CA GLU A 410 46.77 -10.76 16.71
C GLU A 410 47.06 -11.39 15.35
N ILE A 411 47.09 -10.54 14.33
CA ILE A 411 47.49 -10.90 12.98
C ILE A 411 48.76 -10.14 12.63
N ALA A 412 49.63 -10.74 11.83
CA ALA A 412 50.68 -10.00 11.15
C ALA A 412 50.39 -9.93 9.66
N TYR A 413 50.68 -8.79 9.04
CA TYR A 413 50.57 -8.63 7.59
C TYR A 413 51.55 -7.56 7.09
N ILE A 414 51.86 -7.62 5.79
CA ILE A 414 52.77 -6.68 5.13
C ILE A 414 51.98 -5.57 4.42
N LYS A 415 52.33 -4.32 4.70
CA LYS A 415 51.78 -3.12 4.04
C LYS A 415 52.50 -2.84 2.72
N GLU A 416 51.85 -2.07 1.85
CA GLU A 416 52.35 -1.73 0.50
C GLU A 416 53.73 -1.06 0.54
N ASP A 417 54.04 -0.30 1.60
CA ASP A 417 55.34 0.32 1.83
C ASP A 417 56.44 -0.64 2.31
N GLY A 418 56.10 -1.89 2.62
CA GLY A 418 57.01 -2.93 3.10
C GLY A 418 57.12 -3.02 4.62
N ASP A 419 56.33 -2.25 5.38
CA ASP A 419 56.23 -2.43 6.82
C ASP A 419 55.46 -3.71 7.14
N ILE A 420 55.99 -4.51 8.07
CA ILE A 420 55.28 -5.64 8.66
C ILE A 420 54.69 -5.17 9.98
N VAL A 421 53.39 -5.33 10.11
CA VAL A 421 52.61 -4.82 11.24
C VAL A 421 51.93 -5.97 11.94
N ILE A 422 52.00 -5.96 13.27
CA ILE A 422 51.16 -6.80 14.13
C ILE A 422 49.95 -5.96 14.53
N HIS A 423 48.77 -6.39 14.12
CA HIS A 423 47.50 -5.77 14.48
C HIS A 423 46.80 -6.56 15.57
N ASN A 424 46.31 -5.87 16.60
CA ASN A 424 45.56 -6.46 17.70
C ASN A 424 44.04 -6.27 17.52
N LEU A 425 43.34 -7.38 17.37
CA LEU A 425 41.92 -7.44 17.02
C LEU A 425 40.97 -7.00 18.17
N GLU A 426 41.46 -6.90 19.41
CA GLU A 426 40.62 -6.49 20.55
C GLU A 426 40.59 -4.97 20.77
N ASN A 427 41.75 -4.33 20.59
CA ASN A 427 41.90 -2.90 20.86
C ASN A 427 42.05 -2.05 19.60
N ASP A 428 42.10 -2.68 18.42
CA ASP A 428 42.18 -2.04 17.11
C ASP A 428 43.45 -1.17 17.00
N THR A 429 44.61 -1.77 17.28
CA THR A 429 45.91 -1.09 17.24
C THR A 429 46.96 -1.84 16.44
N ASP A 430 47.74 -1.08 15.67
CA ASP A 430 48.88 -1.53 14.89
C ASP A 430 50.20 -1.29 15.64
N GLU A 431 51.11 -2.26 15.58
CA GLU A 431 52.51 -2.11 15.96
C GLU A 431 53.42 -2.60 14.84
N THR A 432 54.28 -1.72 14.32
CA THR A 432 55.29 -2.09 13.32
C THR A 432 56.35 -3.01 13.94
N LEU A 433 56.47 -4.22 13.40
CA LEU A 433 57.46 -5.23 13.80
C LEU A 433 58.82 -4.95 13.15
N CYS A 434 58.82 -4.74 11.84
CA CYS A 434 59.99 -4.43 11.02
C CYS A 434 59.57 -3.71 9.72
N SER A 435 60.54 -3.15 9.00
CA SER A 435 60.34 -2.31 7.81
C SER A 435 61.22 -2.75 6.66
N ASP A 436 60.93 -2.26 5.45
CA ASP A 436 61.68 -2.54 4.21
C ASP A 436 61.65 -4.03 3.78
N MET A 437 60.56 -4.73 4.10
CA MET A 437 60.38 -6.14 3.78
C MET A 437 59.69 -6.35 2.43
N THR A 438 59.89 -7.53 1.85
CA THR A 438 59.26 -7.98 0.59
C THR A 438 58.24 -9.07 0.83
N MET A 439 58.35 -9.86 1.90
CA MET A 439 57.39 -10.89 2.26
C MET A 439 57.15 -10.94 3.77
N CYS A 440 55.95 -11.37 4.15
CA CYS A 440 55.53 -11.68 5.51
C CYS A 440 54.79 -13.00 5.47
N ASN A 441 55.04 -13.87 6.45
CA ASN A 441 54.30 -15.10 6.65
C ASN A 441 54.31 -15.48 8.15
N THR A 442 53.38 -16.32 8.58
CA THR A 442 53.12 -16.55 10.01
C THR A 442 52.72 -17.99 10.30
N ASN A 443 52.97 -18.45 11.53
CA ASN A 443 52.62 -19.80 11.96
C ASN A 443 51.88 -19.87 13.30
N GLY A 444 51.21 -18.78 13.69
CA GLY A 444 50.53 -18.69 14.98
C GLY A 444 51.42 -18.26 16.15
N GLN A 445 52.76 -18.33 16.03
CA GLN A 445 53.69 -17.85 17.07
C GLN A 445 54.85 -17.02 16.50
N PHE A 446 55.30 -17.30 15.29
CA PHE A 446 56.45 -16.68 14.66
C PHE A 446 56.02 -15.93 13.41
N VAL A 447 56.78 -14.89 13.09
CA VAL A 447 56.64 -14.12 11.85
C VAL A 447 57.92 -14.29 11.05
N ILE A 448 57.78 -14.88 9.87
CA ILE A 448 58.86 -15.10 8.91
C ILE A 448 58.82 -13.96 7.90
N THR A 449 59.94 -13.26 7.75
CA THR A 449 60.01 -12.06 6.92
C THR A 449 61.22 -12.11 6.03
N GLU A 450 61.08 -11.58 4.82
CA GLU A 450 62.17 -11.53 3.85
C GLU A 450 62.41 -10.07 3.43
N ASP A 451 63.68 -9.69 3.32
CA ASP A 451 64.09 -8.48 2.58
C ASP A 451 64.80 -8.86 1.27
N SER A 452 65.33 -7.89 0.54
CA SER A 452 66.05 -8.15 -0.73
C SER A 452 67.27 -9.09 -0.65
N SER A 453 67.67 -9.55 0.54
CA SER A 453 68.89 -10.28 0.80
C SER A 453 68.79 -11.36 1.89
N ASN A 454 67.85 -11.29 2.85
CA ASN A 454 67.86 -12.16 4.03
C ASN A 454 66.48 -12.64 4.51
N VAL A 455 66.52 -13.88 5.01
CA VAL A 455 65.71 -14.58 6.05
C VAL A 455 65.63 -13.94 7.43
N TYR A 456 64.47 -13.63 7.98
CA TYR A 456 64.31 -13.38 9.41
C TYR A 456 63.16 -14.17 10.02
N ILE A 457 63.34 -14.62 11.26
CA ILE A 457 62.27 -15.16 12.11
C ILE A 457 62.15 -14.26 13.32
N TYR A 458 60.94 -13.76 13.57
CA TYR A 458 60.58 -13.00 14.76
C TYR A 458 59.64 -13.82 15.64
N ASP A 459 59.86 -13.76 16.95
CA ASP A 459 58.87 -14.25 17.91
C ASP A 459 57.79 -13.18 18.10
N SER A 460 56.53 -13.51 17.83
CA SER A 460 55.41 -12.55 17.85
C SER A 460 55.16 -11.97 19.25
N SER A 461 55.39 -12.78 20.29
CA SER A 461 55.11 -12.41 21.68
C SER A 461 56.09 -11.37 22.21
N SER A 462 57.38 -11.54 21.92
CA SER A 462 58.47 -10.66 22.33
C SER A 462 58.79 -9.60 21.30
N LYS A 463 58.31 -9.76 20.06
CA LYS A 463 58.52 -8.90 18.90
C LYS A 463 60.00 -8.73 18.56
N LYS A 464 60.79 -9.76 18.80
CA LYS A 464 62.23 -9.78 18.58
C LYS A 464 62.57 -10.76 17.47
N CYS A 465 63.51 -10.36 16.62
CA CYS A 465 64.19 -11.28 15.72
C CYS A 465 64.97 -12.30 16.56
N ILE A 466 64.62 -13.57 16.41
CA ILE A 466 65.24 -14.70 17.10
C ILE A 466 66.24 -15.42 16.20
N TRP A 467 66.09 -15.30 14.88
CA TRP A 467 67.01 -15.87 13.90
C TRP A 467 67.05 -15.01 12.64
N GLN A 468 68.23 -14.94 12.03
CA GLN A 468 68.49 -14.26 10.76
C GLN A 468 69.41 -15.13 9.91
N ASP A 469 69.07 -15.30 8.63
CA ASP A 469 70.00 -15.88 7.67
C ASP A 469 71.09 -14.85 7.34
N THR A 470 72.35 -15.29 7.42
CA THR A 470 73.53 -14.48 7.08
C THR A 470 74.29 -15.03 5.88
N SER A 471 73.74 -16.05 5.21
CA SER A 471 74.39 -16.77 4.13
C SER A 471 74.40 -15.97 2.83
N SER A 472 75.39 -15.09 2.65
CA SER A 472 75.51 -14.25 1.46
C SER A 472 75.80 -15.06 0.19
N GLY A 473 74.88 -15.11 -0.79
CA GLY A 473 75.19 -15.53 -2.17
C GLY A 473 74.25 -16.53 -2.85
N PHE A 474 73.15 -16.94 -2.20
CA PHE A 474 72.15 -17.81 -2.82
C PHE A 474 71.09 -16.97 -3.57
N SER A 475 70.51 -17.54 -4.63
CA SER A 475 69.36 -16.91 -5.29
C SER A 475 68.12 -17.48 -4.68
N TYR A 476 67.34 -16.61 -4.08
CA TYR A 476 66.28 -17.03 -3.21
C TYR A 476 64.96 -17.09 -3.96
N SER A 477 64.46 -18.31 -4.17
CA SER A 477 63.04 -18.56 -3.99
C SER A 477 62.89 -19.20 -2.62
N TYR A 478 62.75 -18.39 -1.56
CA TYR A 478 62.46 -18.96 -0.24
C TYR A 478 61.02 -19.44 -0.21
N THR A 479 60.79 -20.61 -0.79
CA THR A 479 59.68 -21.45 -0.35
C THR A 479 60.11 -22.02 1.00
N TYR A 480 59.18 -22.01 1.95
CA TYR A 480 59.44 -22.64 3.23
C TYR A 480 58.26 -23.52 3.59
N VAL A 481 58.56 -24.55 4.36
CA VAL A 481 57.56 -25.45 4.93
C VAL A 481 57.80 -25.52 6.42
N GLU A 482 56.75 -25.68 7.18
CA GLU A 482 56.84 -25.83 8.62
C GLU A 482 56.41 -27.22 9.02
N THR A 483 56.94 -27.66 10.15
CA THR A 483 56.45 -28.88 10.77
C THR A 483 55.03 -28.67 11.30
N ASN A 484 54.24 -29.73 11.28
CA ASN A 484 52.87 -29.80 11.82
C ASN A 484 52.69 -29.24 13.24
N ASP A 485 53.74 -29.18 14.05
CA ASP A 485 53.75 -28.64 15.41
C ASP A 485 54.47 -27.27 15.54
N SER A 486 54.89 -26.69 14.42
CA SER A 486 55.64 -25.43 14.32
C SER A 486 57.00 -25.42 15.06
N THR A 487 57.52 -26.57 15.48
CA THR A 487 58.83 -26.67 16.16
C THR A 487 59.97 -26.27 15.22
N TYR A 488 59.89 -26.64 13.95
CA TYR A 488 60.92 -26.32 12.96
C TYR A 488 60.34 -25.61 11.73
N THR A 489 61.11 -24.64 11.22
CA THR A 489 60.90 -24.04 9.90
C THR A 489 61.98 -24.53 8.95
N ILE A 490 61.55 -24.91 7.75
CA ILE A 490 62.36 -25.54 6.72
C ILE A 490 62.45 -24.59 5.54
N PHE A 491 63.62 -24.03 5.29
CA PHE A 491 63.87 -23.13 4.16
C PHE A 491 64.52 -23.87 3.02
N GLU A 492 63.93 -23.74 1.83
CA GLU A 492 64.50 -24.22 0.59
C GLU A 492 65.32 -23.13 -0.09
N TYR A 493 66.47 -23.49 -0.67
CA TYR A 493 67.25 -22.57 -1.48
C TYR A 493 68.06 -23.30 -2.56
N GLU A 494 68.19 -22.66 -3.71
CA GLU A 494 69.02 -23.11 -4.82
C GLU A 494 70.42 -22.49 -4.75
N ASN A 495 71.46 -23.31 -4.85
CA ASN A 495 72.81 -22.82 -5.03
C ASN A 495 73.10 -22.52 -6.51
N ILE A 496 72.94 -21.26 -6.91
CA ILE A 496 73.22 -20.80 -8.28
C ILE A 496 74.71 -20.48 -8.50
N LEU A 497 75.54 -20.56 -7.45
CA LEU A 497 76.98 -20.32 -7.57
C LEU A 497 77.76 -21.55 -8.06
N ASP A 498 77.18 -22.76 -7.93
CA ASP A 498 77.73 -23.99 -8.51
C ASP A 498 77.14 -24.27 -9.90
N ASN A 499 77.95 -24.80 -10.82
CA ASN A 499 77.52 -25.17 -12.18
C ASN A 499 76.53 -26.37 -12.21
N GLU A 500 76.19 -26.93 -11.05
CA GLU A 500 75.17 -27.96 -10.85
C GLU A 500 74.10 -27.33 -9.96
N ALA A 501 72.89 -27.13 -10.49
CA ALA A 501 71.76 -26.66 -9.70
C ALA A 501 71.43 -27.73 -8.65
N LYS A 502 71.85 -27.46 -7.41
CA LYS A 502 71.59 -28.31 -6.26
C LYS A 502 70.68 -27.55 -5.30
N THR A 503 69.68 -28.26 -4.81
CA THR A 503 68.73 -27.73 -3.82
C THR A 503 69.18 -28.13 -2.43
N TYR A 504 69.09 -27.18 -1.52
CA TYR A 504 69.39 -27.38 -0.12
C TYR A 504 68.18 -27.02 0.72
N VAL A 505 68.11 -27.69 1.86
CA VAL A 505 67.12 -27.42 2.87
C VAL A 505 67.82 -27.07 4.17
N THR A 506 67.46 -25.92 4.74
CA THR A 506 67.92 -25.47 6.05
C THR A 506 66.82 -25.66 7.07
N ILE A 507 67.14 -26.38 8.16
CA ILE A 507 66.23 -26.66 9.27
C ILE A 507 66.57 -25.72 10.41
N VAL A 508 65.62 -24.88 10.81
CA VAL A 508 65.76 -23.94 11.93
C VAL A 508 64.85 -24.37 13.08
N ASP A 509 65.40 -24.44 14.29
CA ASP A 509 64.63 -24.67 15.51
C ASP A 509 64.03 -23.34 15.95
N ASN A 510 62.70 -23.22 15.84
CA ASN A 510 62.00 -21.97 16.12
C ASN A 510 62.02 -21.61 17.61
N ILE A 511 62.07 -22.61 18.49
CA ILE A 511 62.08 -22.39 19.94
C ILE A 511 63.45 -21.88 20.39
N LYS A 512 64.52 -22.46 19.83
CA LYS A 512 65.90 -22.04 20.15
C LYS A 512 66.34 -20.81 19.35
N GLY A 513 65.75 -20.57 18.18
CA GLY A 513 66.21 -19.55 17.23
C GLY A 513 67.56 -19.91 16.63
N GLU A 514 67.82 -21.19 16.39
CA GLU A 514 69.14 -21.68 15.97
C GLU A 514 69.05 -22.59 14.74
N LEU A 515 70.07 -22.48 13.87
CA LEU A 515 70.25 -23.41 12.76
C LEU A 515 70.54 -24.82 13.30
N VAL A 516 69.72 -25.78 12.90
CA VAL A 516 69.91 -27.19 13.26
C VAL A 516 70.83 -27.86 12.28
N ASP A 517 70.48 -27.85 11.00
CA ASP A 517 71.30 -28.42 9.93
C ASP A 517 70.96 -27.79 8.57
N SER A 518 71.89 -27.94 7.62
CA SER A 518 71.66 -27.63 6.21
C SER A 518 72.00 -28.86 5.38
N ILE A 519 71.00 -29.44 4.76
CA ILE A 519 71.09 -30.71 4.04
C ILE A 519 70.98 -30.48 2.53
N GLU A 520 71.89 -31.07 1.76
CA GLU A 520 71.72 -31.20 0.31
C GLU A 520 70.60 -32.21 0.07
N ILE A 521 69.52 -31.77 -0.58
CA ILE A 521 68.44 -32.64 -0.99
C ILE A 521 68.57 -32.93 -2.48
N GLY A 522 68.26 -34.16 -2.88
CA GLY A 522 68.30 -34.56 -4.29
C GLY A 522 67.03 -34.19 -5.06
N PHE A 523 66.30 -33.16 -4.62
CA PHE A 523 64.94 -32.86 -5.08
C PHE A 523 64.77 -31.36 -5.36
N ASP A 524 63.73 -31.01 -6.10
CA ASP A 524 63.53 -29.62 -6.52
C ASP A 524 62.71 -28.83 -5.50
N THR A 525 61.63 -29.42 -4.94
CA THR A 525 60.78 -28.71 -3.96
C THR A 525 60.47 -29.57 -2.74
N VAL A 526 60.37 -28.93 -1.57
CA VAL A 526 59.73 -29.51 -0.38
C VAL A 526 58.32 -28.92 -0.26
N ASP A 527 57.30 -29.78 -0.30
CA ASP A 527 55.89 -29.36 -0.22
C ASP A 527 55.28 -29.66 1.16
N TYR A 528 55.89 -30.57 1.92
CA TYR A 528 55.40 -30.99 3.23
C TYR A 528 56.54 -31.32 4.21
N ALA A 529 56.34 -30.96 5.47
CA ALA A 529 57.19 -31.37 6.58
C ALA A 529 56.33 -31.69 7.81
N ALA A 530 56.67 -32.74 8.54
CA ALA A 530 56.06 -33.05 9.83
C ALA A 530 57.08 -33.61 10.81
N TYR A 531 57.01 -33.19 12.06
CA TYR A 531 57.87 -33.64 13.13
C TYR A 531 57.15 -34.66 14.03
N ASN A 532 57.84 -35.75 14.35
CA ASN A 532 57.42 -36.69 15.39
C ASN A 532 58.65 -37.37 16.01
N ASP A 533 58.75 -37.29 17.33
CA ASP A 533 59.76 -37.97 18.16
C ASP A 533 61.20 -37.91 17.61
N GLY A 534 61.71 -36.69 17.34
CA GLY A 534 63.08 -36.48 16.87
C GLY A 534 63.27 -36.66 15.36
N ILE A 535 62.23 -37.05 14.62
CA ILE A 535 62.29 -37.26 13.17
C ILE A 535 61.44 -36.21 12.45
N ILE A 536 61.99 -35.60 11.39
CA ILE A 536 61.22 -34.82 10.41
C ILE A 536 60.96 -35.69 9.18
N TYR A 537 59.68 -35.79 8.81
CA TYR A 537 59.20 -36.45 7.61
C TYR A 537 58.95 -35.40 6.53
N PHE A 538 59.62 -35.53 5.40
CA PHE A 538 59.45 -34.67 4.24
C PHE A 538 58.63 -35.36 3.15
N GLY A 539 57.84 -34.54 2.46
CA GLY A 539 57.24 -34.86 1.16
C GLY A 539 57.55 -33.73 0.18
N GLY A 540 57.77 -34.08 -1.08
CA GLY A 540 58.06 -33.07 -2.10
C GLY A 540 58.20 -33.66 -3.49
N THR A 541 58.71 -32.87 -4.42
CA THR A 541 58.82 -33.25 -5.83
C THR A 541 60.19 -32.98 -6.43
N TYR A 542 60.53 -33.71 -7.50
CA TYR A 542 61.70 -33.43 -8.32
C TYR A 542 61.43 -33.70 -9.80
N LEU A 543 62.11 -32.95 -10.67
CA LEU A 543 62.02 -33.01 -12.12
C LEU A 543 63.17 -33.84 -12.70
N GLU A 544 62.85 -34.82 -13.55
CA GLU A 544 63.87 -35.55 -14.30
C GLU A 544 63.85 -35.16 -15.78
N GLY A 545 64.78 -34.28 -16.17
CA GLY A 545 65.10 -33.99 -17.59
C GLY A 545 64.10 -33.17 -18.41
N SER A 546 62.78 -33.28 -18.20
CA SER A 546 61.75 -32.50 -18.91
C SER A 546 60.67 -31.94 -17.96
N LEU A 547 60.04 -30.82 -18.33
CA LEU A 547 58.96 -30.15 -17.56
C LEU A 547 57.68 -30.98 -17.37
N LEU A 548 57.63 -32.24 -17.83
CA LEU A 548 56.48 -33.14 -17.71
C LEU A 548 56.81 -34.43 -16.94
N ASP A 549 58.05 -34.59 -16.45
CA ASP A 549 58.54 -35.79 -15.77
C ASP A 549 58.72 -35.46 -14.28
N TYR A 550 57.60 -35.37 -13.55
CA TYR A 550 57.60 -35.07 -12.11
C TYR A 550 57.51 -36.37 -11.32
N HIS A 551 58.39 -36.50 -10.34
CA HIS A 551 58.41 -37.59 -9.38
C HIS A 551 58.18 -37.04 -7.98
N SER A 552 57.50 -37.81 -7.13
CA SER A 552 57.39 -37.46 -5.71
C SER A 552 58.50 -38.13 -4.93
N PHE A 553 58.89 -37.55 -3.80
CA PHE A 553 59.74 -38.22 -2.83
C PHE A 553 59.14 -38.14 -1.44
N ILE A 554 59.58 -39.07 -0.61
CA ILE A 554 59.36 -39.03 0.83
C ILE A 554 60.68 -39.34 1.54
N MET A 555 60.90 -38.68 2.67
CA MET A 555 62.13 -38.82 3.43
C MET A 555 61.85 -38.72 4.93
N ALA A 556 62.60 -39.48 5.73
CA ALA A 556 62.67 -39.32 7.17
C ALA A 556 64.08 -38.90 7.56
N TYR A 557 64.19 -37.79 8.28
CA TYR A 557 65.43 -37.19 8.72
C TYR A 557 65.48 -37.14 10.24
N ASP A 558 66.51 -37.76 10.82
CA ASP A 558 66.76 -37.75 12.26
C ASP A 558 67.49 -36.45 12.63
N VAL A 559 66.77 -35.59 13.35
CA VAL A 559 67.21 -34.24 13.70
C VAL A 559 68.30 -34.26 14.77
N ASP A 560 68.20 -35.19 15.72
CA ASP A 560 69.14 -35.30 16.84
C ASP A 560 70.50 -35.84 16.37
N ASN A 561 70.49 -36.83 15.48
CA ASN A 561 71.70 -37.44 14.93
C ASN A 561 72.19 -36.76 13.65
N LYS A 562 71.38 -35.88 13.04
CA LYS A 562 71.63 -35.21 11.77
C LYS A 562 71.89 -36.17 10.61
N THR A 563 71.02 -37.16 10.46
CA THR A 563 71.18 -38.21 9.46
C THR A 563 69.86 -38.58 8.80
N THR A 564 69.90 -38.87 7.50
CA THR A 564 68.76 -39.46 6.78
C THR A 564 68.51 -40.88 7.26
N LYS A 565 67.36 -41.13 7.89
CA LYS A 565 66.91 -42.47 8.31
C LYS A 565 66.53 -43.31 7.10
N TRP A 566 65.72 -42.74 6.20
CA TRP A 566 65.38 -43.33 4.91
C TRP A 566 64.92 -42.25 3.94
N CYS A 567 64.99 -42.56 2.64
CA CYS A 567 64.49 -41.73 1.56
C CYS A 567 64.00 -42.61 0.41
N LYS A 568 62.87 -42.27 -0.20
CA LYS A 568 62.27 -43.00 -1.31
C LYS A 568 61.85 -42.03 -2.41
N SER A 569 62.18 -42.37 -3.65
CA SER A 569 61.55 -41.78 -4.83
C SER A 569 60.34 -42.63 -5.20
N ILE A 570 59.27 -41.96 -5.63
CA ILE A 570 58.00 -42.54 -6.05
C ILE A 570 57.73 -42.08 -7.48
N ASP A 571 57.83 -43.04 -8.39
CA ASP A 571 57.59 -42.83 -9.82
C ASP A 571 56.09 -42.85 -10.15
N ASP A 572 55.71 -42.17 -11.23
CA ASP A 572 54.34 -42.13 -11.79
C ASP A 572 53.24 -41.62 -10.84
N GLN A 573 53.60 -41.06 -9.68
CA GLN A 573 52.67 -40.41 -8.76
C GLN A 573 53.18 -39.03 -8.36
N LEU A 574 52.34 -38.03 -8.60
CA LEU A 574 52.52 -36.67 -8.10
C LEU A 574 51.62 -36.48 -6.88
N PHE A 575 52.22 -36.48 -5.69
CA PHE A 575 51.51 -36.23 -4.44
C PHE A 575 51.29 -34.74 -4.25
N THR A 576 50.08 -34.38 -3.84
CA THR A 576 49.64 -32.98 -3.67
C THR A 576 49.18 -32.68 -2.25
N ASN A 577 48.90 -33.72 -1.46
CA ASN A 577 48.55 -33.60 -0.05
C ASN A 577 49.27 -34.67 0.75
N TYR A 578 49.61 -34.34 1.98
CA TYR A 578 50.31 -35.22 2.91
C TYR A 578 49.73 -35.06 4.32
N CYS A 579 49.73 -36.13 5.11
CA CYS A 579 49.51 -36.04 6.55
C CYS A 579 50.27 -37.13 7.31
N LEU A 580 50.80 -36.77 8.48
CA LEU A 580 51.43 -37.71 9.39
C LEU A 580 50.38 -38.39 10.28
N THR A 581 50.45 -39.71 10.41
CA THR A 581 49.65 -40.53 11.32
C THR A 581 50.54 -41.10 12.43
N ASP A 582 49.99 -41.86 13.38
CA ASP A 582 50.79 -42.49 14.43
C ASP A 582 51.86 -43.44 13.87
N ASN A 583 51.54 -44.20 12.81
CA ASN A 583 52.43 -45.21 12.22
C ASN A 583 52.76 -45.03 10.72
N TYR A 584 52.12 -44.07 10.04
CA TYR A 584 52.28 -43.87 8.60
C TYR A 584 52.47 -42.40 8.22
N LEU A 585 53.20 -42.17 7.12
CA LEU A 585 53.09 -40.96 6.33
C LEU A 585 52.09 -41.24 5.22
N ALA A 586 50.94 -40.57 5.22
CA ALA A 586 49.96 -40.68 4.16
C ALA A 586 50.18 -39.57 3.13
N ALA A 587 50.01 -39.89 1.85
CA ALA A 587 50.12 -38.94 0.75
C ALA A 587 49.08 -39.26 -0.32
N SER A 588 48.45 -38.25 -0.90
CA SER A 588 47.46 -38.44 -1.97
C SER A 588 47.91 -37.84 -3.29
N SER A 589 47.78 -38.61 -4.35
CA SER A 589 47.94 -38.17 -5.74
C SER A 589 46.58 -37.81 -6.34
N TYR A 590 46.54 -37.61 -7.66
CA TYR A 590 45.29 -37.29 -8.36
C TYR A 590 44.22 -38.38 -8.24
N ASN A 591 44.60 -39.65 -8.08
CA ASN A 591 43.65 -40.76 -8.03
C ASN A 591 43.84 -41.71 -6.85
N ASP A 592 44.96 -41.64 -6.15
CA ASP A 592 45.33 -42.64 -5.16
C ASP A 592 45.67 -42.00 -3.81
N LEU A 593 45.33 -42.70 -2.73
CA LEU A 593 45.84 -42.45 -1.39
C LEU A 593 46.86 -43.53 -1.05
N CYS A 594 48.09 -43.13 -0.74
CA CYS A 594 49.20 -44.01 -0.40
C CYS A 594 49.57 -43.86 1.09
N ARG A 595 49.93 -44.96 1.73
CA ARG A 595 50.49 -44.96 3.10
C ARG A 595 51.90 -45.51 3.11
N PHE A 596 52.81 -44.84 3.79
CA PHE A 596 54.21 -45.23 3.92
C PHE A 596 54.58 -45.45 5.37
N SER A 597 55.22 -46.58 5.67
CA SER A 597 55.69 -46.90 7.02
C SER A 597 56.69 -45.86 7.53
N LEU A 598 56.50 -45.35 8.76
CA LEU A 598 57.45 -44.42 9.39
C LEU A 598 58.80 -45.07 9.74
N ASP A 599 58.85 -46.40 9.79
CA ASP A 599 60.06 -47.15 10.13
C ASP A 599 61.08 -47.17 8.99
N ASP A 600 60.64 -47.44 7.76
CA ASP A 600 61.51 -47.72 6.62
C ASP A 600 61.07 -47.09 5.28
N GLY A 601 59.97 -46.33 5.29
CA GLY A 601 59.39 -45.67 4.12
C GLY A 601 58.73 -46.63 3.13
N THR A 602 58.48 -47.89 3.49
CA THR A 602 57.81 -48.84 2.57
C THR A 602 56.35 -48.48 2.38
N MET A 603 55.86 -48.56 1.14
CA MET A 603 54.43 -48.36 0.84
C MET A 603 53.62 -49.55 1.34
N VAL A 604 52.69 -49.30 2.26
CA VAL A 604 51.87 -50.31 2.95
C VAL A 604 50.51 -50.47 2.28
N SER A 605 49.91 -49.37 1.78
CA SER A 605 48.66 -49.39 1.03
C SER A 605 48.66 -48.35 -0.10
N GLN A 606 47.87 -48.62 -1.14
CA GLN A 606 47.54 -47.72 -2.24
C GLN A 606 46.06 -47.94 -2.60
N ASP A 607 45.24 -46.93 -2.31
CA ASP A 607 43.79 -47.00 -2.42
C ASP A 607 43.30 -46.04 -3.52
N ASN A 608 42.61 -46.56 -4.54
CA ASN A 608 42.12 -45.76 -5.65
C ASN A 608 40.83 -45.01 -5.27
N LEU A 609 40.92 -43.69 -5.22
CA LEU A 609 39.84 -42.76 -4.92
C LEU A 609 39.05 -42.36 -6.18
N GLY A 610 39.67 -42.49 -7.35
CA GLY A 610 39.13 -42.07 -8.66
C GLY A 610 39.13 -40.56 -8.90
N GLU A 611 39.44 -39.76 -7.88
CA GLU A 611 39.46 -38.30 -7.89
C GLU A 611 40.46 -37.77 -6.84
N SER A 612 40.93 -36.53 -7.03
CA SER A 612 41.96 -35.92 -6.18
C SER A 612 41.39 -35.40 -4.87
N LEU A 613 42.13 -35.56 -3.79
CA LEU A 613 41.84 -34.85 -2.55
C LEU A 613 42.27 -33.38 -2.66
N ILE A 614 41.45 -32.48 -2.12
CA ILE A 614 41.77 -31.06 -1.88
C ILE A 614 42.18 -30.82 -0.42
N TYR A 615 42.03 -31.84 0.43
CA TYR A 615 42.39 -31.82 1.83
C TYR A 615 42.59 -33.23 2.35
N LEU A 616 43.62 -33.42 3.16
CA LEU A 616 43.99 -34.68 3.79
C LEU A 616 44.36 -34.42 5.25
N SER A 617 43.85 -35.24 6.17
CA SER A 617 44.15 -35.16 7.59
C SER A 617 44.06 -36.54 8.24
N SER A 618 44.50 -36.63 9.49
CA SER A 618 44.58 -37.87 10.24
C SER A 618 44.04 -37.72 11.67
N SER A 619 43.65 -38.85 12.27
CA SER A 619 43.33 -38.96 13.69
C SER A 619 43.81 -40.33 14.17
N GLY A 620 44.94 -40.38 14.87
CA GLY A 620 45.64 -41.64 15.13
C GLY A 620 46.19 -42.20 13.82
N ASP A 621 45.83 -43.44 13.47
CA ASP A 621 46.14 -44.06 12.16
C ASP A 621 45.05 -43.89 11.11
N ASP A 622 43.90 -43.36 11.50
CA ASP A 622 42.79 -43.11 10.59
C ASP A 622 43.12 -41.91 9.72
N VAL A 623 42.80 -42.01 8.44
CA VAL A 623 43.06 -40.95 7.45
C VAL A 623 41.73 -40.54 6.84
N TRP A 624 41.52 -39.25 6.67
CA TRP A 624 40.30 -38.72 6.09
C TRP A 624 40.59 -37.49 5.24
N GLY A 625 39.74 -37.22 4.26
CA GLY A 625 39.97 -36.17 3.28
C GLY A 625 38.74 -35.75 2.50
N VAL A 626 38.85 -34.63 1.81
CA VAL A 626 37.80 -34.05 0.98
C VAL A 626 38.22 -34.13 -0.48
N ILE A 627 37.34 -34.61 -1.36
CA ILE A 627 37.60 -34.78 -2.79
C ILE A 627 37.23 -33.48 -3.55
N SER A 628 37.95 -33.19 -4.65
CA SER A 628 37.82 -31.96 -5.44
C SER A 628 36.49 -31.79 -6.18
N SER A 629 35.82 -32.87 -6.57
CA SER A 629 34.56 -32.81 -7.30
C SER A 629 33.41 -33.36 -6.45
N GLY A 630 32.42 -32.49 -6.18
CA GLY A 630 31.05 -32.78 -5.78
C GLY A 630 30.73 -34.01 -4.92
N ASP A 631 30.06 -33.74 -3.81
CA ASP A 631 29.21 -34.68 -3.04
C ASP A 631 29.91 -35.81 -2.29
N LYS A 632 31.24 -35.95 -2.37
CA LYS A 632 31.98 -37.08 -1.76
C LYS A 632 33.01 -36.65 -0.72
N PHE A 633 32.94 -37.30 0.45
CA PHE A 633 33.94 -37.23 1.51
C PHE A 633 34.59 -38.61 1.66
N TYR A 634 35.90 -38.64 1.86
CA TYR A 634 36.65 -39.87 2.07
C TYR A 634 37.03 -39.98 3.55
N MET A 635 36.76 -41.14 4.15
CA MET A 635 37.12 -41.43 5.53
C MET A 635 37.57 -42.89 5.61
N ASP A 636 38.77 -43.12 6.10
CA ASP A 636 39.38 -44.43 6.20
C ASP A 636 39.77 -44.73 7.64
N TYR A 637 39.03 -45.68 8.23
CA TYR A 637 39.31 -46.26 9.53
C TYR A 637 40.15 -47.54 9.35
N ALA A 638 41.27 -47.38 8.66
CA ALA A 638 42.36 -48.31 8.38
C ALA A 638 42.10 -49.69 7.74
N ASN A 639 40.88 -50.23 7.50
CA ASN A 639 40.65 -51.40 6.61
C ASN A 639 39.18 -51.88 6.41
N ASP A 640 38.14 -51.10 6.74
CA ASP A 640 36.76 -51.38 6.26
C ASP A 640 36.31 -50.15 5.46
N THR A 641 36.47 -50.24 4.14
CA THR A 641 36.26 -49.16 3.17
C THR A 641 34.79 -48.77 3.08
N SER A 642 34.28 -48.03 4.08
CA SER A 642 33.03 -47.31 3.90
C SER A 642 33.31 -46.03 3.13
N LEU A 643 33.23 -46.11 1.79
CA LEU A 643 32.80 -45.00 0.94
C LEU A 643 31.34 -44.69 1.34
N GLY A 644 31.20 -44.02 2.48
CA GLY A 644 29.94 -43.97 3.25
C GLY A 644 29.75 -42.61 3.89
N MET A 645 29.85 -41.58 3.05
CA MET A 645 29.24 -40.24 3.11
C MET A 645 29.10 -39.57 4.48
N PRO A 646 29.85 -38.49 4.63
CA PRO A 646 29.19 -37.21 4.78
C PRO A 646 29.27 -36.41 3.48
N TYR A 647 28.11 -36.18 2.86
CA TYR A 647 27.98 -35.25 1.75
C TYR A 647 28.42 -33.86 2.23
N ILE A 648 29.53 -33.35 1.69
CA ILE A 648 29.64 -31.91 1.51
C ILE A 648 29.15 -31.69 0.08
N LYS A 649 27.97 -31.11 -0.07
CA LYS A 649 27.48 -30.67 -1.39
C LYS A 649 28.33 -29.46 -1.81
N THR A 650 29.57 -29.72 -2.21
CA THR A 650 30.48 -28.70 -2.71
C THR A 650 30.17 -28.49 -4.17
N SER A 651 29.35 -27.49 -4.48
CA SER A 651 29.56 -26.78 -5.74
C SER A 651 30.93 -26.12 -5.65
N GLU A 652 31.94 -26.84 -6.15
CA GLU A 652 33.26 -26.34 -6.55
C GLU A 652 34.06 -25.57 -5.47
N LEU A 653 34.76 -26.28 -4.56
CA LEU A 653 35.75 -25.68 -3.66
C LEU A 653 37.16 -25.73 -4.27
N LYS A 654 37.92 -24.62 -4.19
CA LYS A 654 39.34 -24.61 -4.59
C LYS A 654 40.26 -25.21 -3.53
N SER A 655 39.96 -24.94 -2.26
CA SER A 655 40.72 -25.40 -1.11
C SER A 655 39.84 -25.37 0.14
N ILE A 656 40.24 -26.10 1.17
CA ILE A 656 39.52 -26.16 2.44
C ILE A 656 40.49 -26.34 3.61
N LYS A 657 40.17 -25.74 4.77
CA LYS A 657 40.91 -25.85 6.04
C LYS A 657 39.96 -26.33 7.13
N SER A 658 40.41 -27.25 7.98
CA SER A 658 39.66 -27.64 9.17
C SER A 658 39.71 -26.52 10.20
N VAL A 659 38.56 -26.24 10.81
CA VAL A 659 38.36 -25.19 11.81
C VAL A 659 38.16 -25.80 13.19
N ASP A 660 37.48 -26.94 13.24
CA ASP A 660 37.27 -27.75 14.43
C ASP A 660 37.26 -29.20 13.96
N SER A 661 38.35 -29.90 14.23
CA SER A 661 38.51 -31.32 13.86
C SER A 661 37.56 -32.23 14.64
N THR A 662 37.14 -31.82 15.84
CA THR A 662 36.22 -32.61 16.69
C THR A 662 34.80 -32.56 16.13
N ASN A 663 34.33 -31.37 15.76
CA ASN A 663 32.98 -31.18 15.22
C ASN A 663 32.94 -31.14 13.68
N ASN A 664 34.09 -31.33 13.02
CA ASN A 664 34.27 -31.33 11.57
C ASN A 664 33.70 -30.08 10.88
N TYR A 665 34.03 -28.91 11.42
CA TYR A 665 33.80 -27.63 10.75
C TYR A 665 34.97 -27.35 9.81
N PHE A 666 34.64 -26.77 8.67
CA PHE A 666 35.59 -26.46 7.63
C PHE A 666 35.34 -25.07 7.07
N ILE A 667 36.37 -24.43 6.58
CA ILE A 667 36.27 -23.20 5.82
C ILE A 667 37.00 -23.40 4.51
N GLY A 668 36.37 -23.01 3.40
CA GLY A 668 36.98 -23.16 2.07
C GLY A 668 36.62 -22.02 1.14
N ILE A 669 37.46 -21.86 0.11
CA ILE A 669 37.24 -20.87 -0.95
C ILE A 669 36.25 -21.46 -1.95
N ASN A 670 35.13 -20.77 -2.14
CA ASN A 670 34.20 -21.08 -3.22
C ASN A 670 34.87 -20.72 -4.55
N SER A 671 34.83 -21.63 -5.53
CA SER A 671 35.46 -21.36 -6.82
C SER A 671 34.59 -20.55 -7.78
N LEU A 672 33.27 -20.50 -7.53
CA LEU A 672 32.30 -19.76 -8.34
C LEU A 672 32.24 -18.27 -7.98
N ASN A 673 32.55 -17.93 -6.73
CA ASN A 673 32.47 -16.57 -6.21
C ASN A 673 33.65 -16.29 -5.26
N ASN A 674 34.05 -15.02 -5.15
CA ASN A 674 35.16 -14.55 -4.32
C ASN A 674 34.84 -14.59 -2.81
N SER A 675 34.29 -15.72 -2.35
CA SER A 675 33.75 -15.86 -1.00
C SER A 675 34.40 -17.02 -0.27
N LEU A 676 34.60 -16.80 1.02
CA LEU A 676 35.02 -17.82 1.96
C LEU A 676 33.77 -18.41 2.62
N VAL A 677 33.61 -19.72 2.57
CA VAL A 677 32.40 -20.42 3.02
C VAL A 677 32.74 -21.35 4.17
N GLU A 678 32.00 -21.22 5.27
CA GLU A 678 32.06 -22.18 6.36
C GLU A 678 31.10 -23.34 6.12
N TYR A 679 31.57 -24.57 6.29
CA TYR A 679 30.80 -25.79 6.27
C TYR A 679 30.82 -26.43 7.65
N GLY A 680 29.70 -27.02 8.05
CA GLY A 680 29.65 -27.78 9.30
C GLY A 680 28.31 -28.47 9.50
N ARG A 681 28.22 -29.20 10.62
CA ARG A 681 26.99 -29.84 11.06
C ARG A 681 26.13 -28.84 11.84
N LEU A 682 24.98 -28.50 11.30
CA LEU A 682 23.92 -27.82 12.04
C LEU A 682 22.86 -28.89 12.31
N PHE A 683 22.87 -29.43 13.53
CA PHE A 683 21.73 -30.20 14.02
C PHE A 683 20.60 -29.22 14.31
N ASP A 684 19.41 -29.47 13.76
CA ASP A 684 18.23 -28.77 14.25
C ASP A 684 17.86 -29.36 15.62
N ASP A 685 17.67 -28.50 16.62
CA ASP A 685 17.33 -28.92 18.00
C ASP A 685 15.97 -29.66 18.09
N SER A 686 15.22 -29.78 16.99
CA SER A 686 13.95 -30.50 16.94
C SER A 686 14.06 -32.03 16.87
N TYR A 687 15.26 -32.56 16.63
CA TYR A 687 15.47 -34.00 16.56
C TYR A 687 15.30 -34.62 17.94
N ALA A 688 14.44 -35.64 18.04
CA ALA A 688 14.20 -36.36 19.28
C ALA A 688 14.43 -37.85 19.10
N ASP A 689 15.17 -38.48 20.02
CA ASP A 689 15.39 -39.93 20.02
C ASP A 689 14.06 -40.70 19.91
N TYR A 690 14.04 -41.70 19.04
CA TYR A 690 12.86 -42.51 18.78
C TYR A 690 13.14 -43.99 19.06
N THR A 691 12.40 -44.55 20.02
CA THR A 691 12.48 -45.97 20.39
C THR A 691 11.21 -46.74 20.05
N GLY A 692 10.29 -46.11 19.31
CA GLY A 692 9.05 -46.76 18.87
C GLY A 692 9.29 -47.72 17.71
N SER A 693 8.27 -48.50 17.36
CA SER A 693 8.30 -49.31 16.13
C SER A 693 8.18 -48.41 14.91
N ILE A 694 8.96 -48.68 13.86
CA ILE A 694 8.80 -48.05 12.55
C ILE A 694 7.48 -48.58 11.95
N PRO A 695 6.50 -47.71 11.64
CA PRO A 695 5.27 -48.16 10.99
C PRO A 695 5.55 -48.80 9.62
N GLU A 696 4.74 -49.78 9.25
CA GLU A 696 4.85 -50.41 7.93
C GLU A 696 4.56 -49.41 6.81
N GLU A 697 5.20 -49.61 5.66
CA GLU A 697 4.92 -48.84 4.44
C GLU A 697 3.45 -49.01 4.02
N ASP A 698 2.86 -47.96 3.46
CA ASP A 698 1.49 -48.03 2.96
C ASP A 698 1.44 -49.00 1.76
N ASP A 699 0.54 -49.98 1.79
CA ASP A 699 0.31 -50.88 0.65
C ASP A 699 -0.50 -50.14 -0.43
N VAL A 700 0.23 -49.53 -1.38
CA VAL A 700 -0.35 -48.76 -2.48
C VAL A 700 -0.13 -49.47 -3.80
N ALA A 701 -1.20 -49.55 -4.61
CA ALA A 701 -1.13 -50.10 -5.95
C ALA A 701 -0.20 -49.26 -6.85
N MET A 702 0.93 -49.86 -7.23
CA MET A 702 1.89 -49.27 -8.15
C MET A 702 1.84 -50.01 -9.49
N TYR A 703 1.62 -49.29 -10.57
CA TYR A 703 1.72 -49.84 -11.92
C TYR A 703 3.19 -49.96 -12.30
N THR A 704 3.57 -51.09 -12.89
CA THR A 704 4.96 -51.37 -13.30
C THR A 704 5.03 -51.90 -14.72
N GLY A 705 6.16 -51.70 -15.39
CA GLY A 705 6.42 -52.25 -16.72
C GLY A 705 5.37 -51.87 -17.76
N THR A 706 4.81 -52.85 -18.48
CA THR A 706 3.83 -52.61 -19.55
C THR A 706 2.55 -51.94 -19.03
N ASP A 707 2.09 -52.28 -17.82
CA ASP A 707 0.87 -51.72 -17.25
C ASP A 707 1.05 -50.24 -16.90
N ALA A 708 2.24 -49.85 -16.43
CA ALA A 708 2.58 -48.45 -16.20
C ALA A 708 2.55 -47.63 -17.50
N VAL A 709 3.10 -48.17 -18.59
CA VAL A 709 3.09 -47.52 -19.91
C VAL A 709 1.66 -47.36 -20.44
N VAL A 710 0.80 -48.37 -20.28
CA VAL A 710 -0.61 -48.29 -20.68
C VAL A 710 -1.34 -47.22 -19.85
N LYS A 711 -1.18 -47.25 -18.52
CA LYS A 711 -1.82 -46.28 -17.63
C LYS A 711 -1.35 -44.85 -17.90
N ALA A 712 -0.06 -44.65 -18.11
CA ALA A 712 0.51 -43.34 -18.47
C ALA A 712 -0.08 -42.80 -19.78
N LYS A 713 -0.28 -43.66 -20.80
CA LYS A 713 -0.96 -43.28 -22.05
C LYS A 713 -2.40 -42.87 -21.84
N GLU A 714 -3.14 -43.57 -20.99
CA GLU A 714 -4.53 -43.21 -20.65
C GLU A 714 -4.64 -41.84 -19.99
N LEU A 715 -3.64 -41.49 -19.17
CA LEU A 715 -3.56 -40.21 -18.45
C LEU A 715 -2.96 -39.07 -19.28
N GLY A 716 -2.57 -39.32 -20.54
CA GLY A 716 -1.96 -38.29 -21.39
C GLY A 716 -0.52 -37.91 -21.02
N VAL A 717 0.17 -38.73 -20.21
CA VAL A 717 1.53 -38.47 -19.74
C VAL A 717 2.52 -38.41 -20.90
N GLU A 718 3.33 -37.36 -20.93
CA GLU A 718 4.40 -37.18 -21.91
C GLU A 718 5.45 -38.28 -21.80
N TYR A 719 5.98 -38.73 -22.93
CA TYR A 719 6.95 -39.83 -23.01
C TYR A 719 6.49 -41.13 -22.31
N SER A 720 5.18 -41.39 -22.26
CA SER A 720 4.60 -42.59 -21.63
C SER A 720 5.27 -43.93 -21.98
N GLY A 721 5.93 -44.06 -23.14
CA GLY A 721 6.69 -45.25 -23.52
C GLY A 721 7.99 -45.50 -22.74
N THR A 722 8.51 -44.51 -22.03
CA THR A 722 9.72 -44.61 -21.19
C THR A 722 9.40 -44.69 -19.70
N VAL A 723 8.12 -44.72 -19.34
CA VAL A 723 7.66 -44.91 -17.95
C VAL A 723 8.01 -46.30 -17.48
N GLU A 724 8.61 -46.37 -16.29
CA GLU A 724 8.95 -47.61 -15.61
C GLU A 724 7.92 -47.97 -14.53
N LYS A 725 7.56 -46.97 -13.72
CA LYS A 725 6.59 -47.11 -12.62
C LYS A 725 5.68 -45.90 -12.56
N LEU A 726 4.44 -46.14 -12.13
CA LEU A 726 3.43 -45.09 -11.96
C LEU A 726 2.61 -45.37 -10.70
N LEU A 727 2.46 -44.35 -9.85
CA LEU A 727 1.72 -44.38 -8.61
C LEU A 727 0.55 -43.41 -8.69
N ILE A 728 -0.64 -43.87 -8.34
CA ILE A 728 -1.82 -43.03 -8.11
C ILE A 728 -2.25 -43.30 -6.68
N TYR A 729 -1.97 -42.36 -5.79
CA TYR A 729 -2.31 -42.50 -4.38
C TYR A 729 -3.79 -42.12 -4.15
N PRO A 730 -4.52 -42.76 -3.24
CA PRO A 730 -5.91 -42.40 -2.96
C PRO A 730 -6.08 -40.92 -2.56
N ASP A 731 -7.12 -40.30 -3.12
CA ASP A 731 -7.51 -38.91 -2.87
C ASP A 731 -6.44 -37.86 -3.26
N THR A 732 -5.56 -38.18 -4.22
CA THR A 732 -4.71 -37.18 -4.89
C THR A 732 -5.29 -36.78 -6.24
N SER A 733 -5.06 -35.52 -6.65
CA SER A 733 -5.39 -35.02 -7.99
C SER A 733 -4.31 -35.29 -9.03
N TYR A 734 -3.16 -35.82 -8.60
CA TYR A 734 -1.99 -36.06 -9.43
C TYR A 734 -1.49 -37.51 -9.33
N ALA A 735 -0.79 -37.94 -10.38
CA ALA A 735 -0.05 -39.20 -10.45
C ALA A 735 1.45 -38.94 -10.33
N VAL A 736 2.18 -39.86 -9.70
CA VAL A 736 3.66 -39.83 -9.60
C VAL A 736 4.21 -40.85 -10.58
N VAL A 737 5.08 -40.39 -11.48
CA VAL A 737 5.59 -41.16 -12.62
C VAL A 737 7.11 -41.23 -12.54
N CYS A 738 7.64 -42.44 -12.57
CA CYS A 738 9.07 -42.70 -12.65
C CYS A 738 9.45 -43.15 -14.06
N TYR A 739 10.40 -42.46 -14.67
CA TYR A 739 10.95 -42.78 -15.99
C TYR A 739 12.22 -43.63 -15.87
N LYS A 740 12.52 -44.39 -16.92
CA LYS A 740 13.79 -45.13 -17.05
C LYS A 740 15.05 -44.25 -17.03
N SER A 741 14.88 -42.94 -17.26
CA SER A 741 15.96 -41.96 -17.33
C SER A 741 16.29 -41.33 -15.96
N THR A 742 16.13 -42.08 -14.86
CA THR A 742 16.36 -41.61 -13.47
C THR A 742 15.63 -40.31 -13.13
N LYS A 743 14.32 -40.23 -13.42
CA LYS A 743 13.50 -39.06 -13.09
C LYS A 743 12.17 -39.45 -12.51
N ILE A 744 11.71 -38.70 -11.51
CA ILE A 744 10.34 -38.72 -11.00
C ILE A 744 9.65 -37.42 -11.42
N SER A 745 8.42 -37.52 -11.90
CA SER A 745 7.60 -36.37 -12.27
C SER A 745 6.17 -36.57 -11.80
N THR A 746 5.51 -35.47 -11.48
CA THR A 746 4.11 -35.44 -11.11
C THR A 746 3.26 -34.92 -12.27
N PHE A 747 2.06 -35.47 -12.43
CA PHE A 747 1.16 -35.12 -13.51
C PHE A 747 -0.26 -34.96 -12.98
N ASP A 748 -0.97 -33.91 -13.38
CA ASP A 748 -2.40 -33.76 -13.08
C ASP A 748 -3.18 -34.90 -13.77
N ILE A 749 -3.98 -35.64 -13.01
CA ILE A 749 -4.72 -36.80 -13.51
C ILE A 749 -5.81 -36.40 -14.51
N ASN A 750 -6.35 -35.19 -14.40
CA ASN A 750 -7.47 -34.72 -15.22
C ASN A 750 -6.98 -34.10 -16.53
N THR A 751 -5.91 -33.32 -16.50
CA THR A 751 -5.39 -32.63 -17.69
C THR A 751 -4.26 -33.39 -18.39
N GLY A 752 -3.53 -34.22 -17.65
CA GLY A 752 -2.30 -34.88 -18.13
C GLY A 752 -1.10 -33.93 -18.17
N ASP A 753 -1.24 -32.70 -17.68
CA ASP A 753 -0.16 -31.72 -17.65
C ASP A 753 0.88 -32.10 -16.60
N LYS A 754 2.15 -31.92 -16.95
CA LYS A 754 3.27 -32.11 -16.02
C LYS A 754 3.28 -30.98 -14.98
N LEU A 755 3.32 -31.35 -13.72
CA LEU A 755 3.33 -30.43 -12.58
C LEU A 755 4.76 -30.12 -12.15
N ASP A 756 5.54 -31.16 -11.84
CA ASP A 756 6.93 -31.02 -11.41
C ASP A 756 7.82 -32.18 -11.87
N THR A 757 9.14 -32.04 -11.75
CA THR A 757 10.13 -33.07 -12.13
C THR A 757 11.42 -32.94 -11.35
N ILE A 758 11.93 -34.09 -10.90
CA ILE A 758 13.21 -34.24 -10.20
C ILE A 758 14.03 -35.39 -10.74
N GLU A 759 15.34 -35.33 -10.49
CA GLU A 759 16.24 -36.47 -10.65
C GLU A 759 16.07 -37.43 -9.46
N ALA A 760 15.88 -38.71 -9.76
CA ALA A 760 15.68 -39.78 -8.78
C ALA A 760 16.10 -41.12 -9.39
N LEU A 761 16.78 -41.97 -8.64
CA LEU A 761 17.29 -43.26 -9.14
C LEU A 761 16.18 -44.28 -9.38
N GLY A 762 15.00 -44.06 -8.81
CA GLY A 762 13.81 -44.87 -9.03
C GLY A 762 12.69 -44.56 -8.03
N MET A 763 11.58 -45.29 -8.16
CA MET A 763 10.47 -45.26 -7.20
C MET A 763 10.32 -46.66 -6.60
N TYR A 764 10.54 -46.81 -5.29
CA TYR A 764 10.58 -48.11 -4.61
C TYR A 764 9.41 -48.33 -3.65
N GLY A 765 8.85 -47.26 -3.10
CA GLY A 765 7.76 -47.36 -2.13
C GLY A 765 7.14 -46.00 -1.80
N CYS A 766 6.25 -45.99 -0.82
CA CYS A 766 5.55 -44.81 -0.34
C CYS A 766 5.26 -44.97 1.17
N TYR A 767 5.48 -43.90 1.95
CA TYR A 767 5.16 -43.87 3.38
C TYR A 767 3.77 -43.28 3.69
N GLY A 768 3.00 -42.98 2.65
CA GLY A 768 1.68 -42.40 2.74
C GLY A 768 1.68 -40.88 2.82
N LYS A 769 0.57 -40.33 3.31
CA LYS A 769 0.39 -38.88 3.52
C LYS A 769 0.58 -38.49 4.98
N ASP A 770 1.11 -37.31 5.21
CA ASP A 770 1.04 -36.67 6.52
C ASP A 770 -0.34 -36.05 6.81
N ALA A 771 -0.48 -35.41 7.97
CA ALA A 771 -1.71 -34.74 8.39
C ALA A 771 -2.09 -33.53 7.51
N GLU A 772 -1.14 -32.93 6.79
CA GLU A 772 -1.37 -31.81 5.86
C GLU A 772 -1.69 -32.28 4.44
N GLY A 773 -1.50 -33.57 4.16
CA GLY A 773 -1.78 -34.21 2.88
C GLY A 773 -0.55 -34.35 1.98
N ASN A 774 0.65 -34.02 2.47
CA ASN A 774 1.88 -34.20 1.68
C ASN A 774 2.18 -35.69 1.55
N LEU A 775 2.44 -36.15 0.33
CA LEU A 775 2.72 -37.54 -0.01
C LEU A 775 4.23 -37.81 0.00
N TYR A 776 4.65 -38.90 0.65
CA TYR A 776 6.06 -39.26 0.81
C TYR A 776 6.41 -40.47 -0.08
N VAL A 777 7.07 -40.20 -1.20
CA VAL A 777 7.47 -41.23 -2.18
C VAL A 777 8.96 -41.53 -2.03
N LYS A 778 9.33 -42.80 -1.98
CA LYS A 778 10.68 -43.24 -1.66
C LYS A 778 11.43 -43.80 -2.88
N ASP A 779 12.68 -43.36 -3.02
CA ASP A 779 13.73 -43.96 -3.85
C ASP A 779 14.65 -44.89 -3.01
N MET A 780 15.75 -45.43 -3.55
CA MET A 780 16.67 -46.32 -2.82
C MET A 780 17.21 -45.69 -1.53
N SER A 781 17.55 -44.40 -1.57
CA SER A 781 18.23 -43.69 -0.46
C SER A 781 17.50 -42.45 0.05
N THR A 782 16.51 -41.96 -0.69
CA THR A 782 15.93 -40.63 -0.50
C THR A 782 14.40 -40.70 -0.53
N VAL A 783 13.74 -39.94 0.32
CA VAL A 783 12.29 -39.75 0.31
C VAL A 783 11.97 -38.36 -0.20
N TYR A 784 10.98 -38.26 -1.08
CA TYR A 784 10.49 -37.04 -1.68
C TYR A 784 9.11 -36.71 -1.14
N ALA A 785 8.99 -35.55 -0.48
CA ALA A 785 7.72 -35.01 0.00
C ALA A 785 7.07 -34.17 -1.10
N ILE A 786 5.84 -34.53 -1.49
CA ILE A 786 5.08 -33.90 -2.57
C ILE A 786 3.81 -33.28 -1.96
N ASP A 787 3.54 -32.01 -2.21
CA ASP A 787 2.37 -31.31 -1.68
C ASP A 787 1.05 -31.77 -2.32
N PRO A 788 -0.12 -31.39 -1.76
CA PRO A 788 -1.42 -31.76 -2.31
C PRO A 788 -1.67 -31.29 -3.75
N GLU A 789 -0.96 -30.26 -4.22
CA GLU A 789 -0.99 -29.74 -5.58
C GLU A 789 -0.07 -30.52 -6.53
N GLY A 790 0.70 -31.49 -6.02
CA GLY A 790 1.62 -32.32 -6.81
C GLY A 790 2.99 -31.68 -7.05
N MET A 791 3.35 -30.63 -6.31
CA MET A 791 4.66 -29.98 -6.38
C MET A 791 5.62 -30.61 -5.37
N LEU A 792 6.90 -30.74 -5.73
CA LEU A 792 7.89 -31.23 -4.78
C LEU A 792 8.17 -30.17 -3.70
N LEU A 793 8.11 -30.58 -2.44
CA LEU A 793 8.49 -29.77 -1.29
C LEU A 793 9.95 -29.96 -0.91
N PHE A 794 10.38 -31.17 -0.57
CA PHE A 794 11.76 -31.41 -0.14
C PHE A 794 12.15 -32.86 -0.31
N GLU A 795 13.44 -33.10 -0.22
CA GLU A 795 14.05 -34.41 -0.13
C GLU A 795 14.54 -34.65 1.30
N ALA A 796 14.38 -35.88 1.77
CA ALA A 796 14.79 -36.32 3.09
C ALA A 796 15.57 -37.64 2.95
N SER A 797 16.89 -37.57 3.12
CA SER A 797 17.76 -38.74 3.14
C SER A 797 17.62 -39.49 4.47
N SER A 798 17.71 -40.82 4.42
CA SER A 798 17.62 -41.69 5.61
C SER A 798 16.28 -41.67 6.36
N MET A 799 15.25 -41.04 5.79
CA MET A 799 13.88 -41.18 6.30
C MET A 799 13.40 -42.63 6.11
N VAL A 800 12.86 -43.22 7.18
CA VAL A 800 12.40 -44.62 7.22
C VAL A 800 10.91 -44.76 7.47
N GLY A 801 10.19 -43.67 7.72
CA GLY A 801 8.73 -43.68 7.83
C GLY A 801 8.16 -42.41 8.46
N LEU A 802 6.84 -42.44 8.68
CA LEU A 802 6.10 -41.44 9.45
C LEU A 802 5.67 -42.05 10.78
N THR A 803 5.50 -41.23 11.81
CA THR A 803 4.87 -41.67 13.06
C THR A 803 3.42 -42.10 12.84
N ASN A 804 2.85 -42.88 13.77
CA ASN A 804 1.48 -43.38 13.67
C ASN A 804 0.42 -42.26 13.60
N ASP A 805 0.69 -41.11 14.21
CA ASP A 805 -0.16 -39.92 14.16
C ASP A 805 0.08 -39.05 12.91
N LYS A 806 1.05 -39.43 12.06
CA LYS A 806 1.42 -38.80 10.80
C LYS A 806 1.84 -37.32 10.92
N ASN A 807 2.33 -36.90 12.10
CA ASN A 807 2.78 -35.53 12.36
C ASN A 807 4.32 -35.38 12.36
N GLN A 808 5.05 -36.49 12.37
CA GLN A 808 6.51 -36.49 12.43
C GLN A 808 7.10 -37.50 11.45
N MET A 809 8.26 -37.17 10.91
CA MET A 809 9.09 -38.08 10.13
C MET A 809 10.05 -38.83 11.04
N ILE A 810 10.33 -40.09 10.70
CA ILE A 810 11.28 -40.95 11.41
C ILE A 810 12.52 -41.10 10.52
N PHE A 811 13.68 -40.75 11.06
CA PHE A 811 14.98 -40.88 10.39
C PHE A 811 15.80 -41.98 11.06
N SER A 812 16.56 -42.72 10.26
CA SER A 812 17.56 -43.66 10.74
C SER A 812 18.95 -43.04 10.67
N TYR A 813 19.79 -43.34 11.66
CA TYR A 813 21.20 -42.98 11.65
C TYR A 813 22.02 -44.05 12.38
N VAL A 814 23.29 -44.17 12.01
CA VAL A 814 24.20 -45.09 12.69
C VAL A 814 24.73 -44.42 13.95
N GLY A 815 24.44 -45.02 15.11
CA GLY A 815 25.02 -44.65 16.40
C GLY A 815 25.93 -45.73 16.95
N LEU A 816 26.60 -45.40 18.06
CA LEU A 816 27.36 -46.37 18.84
C LEU A 816 26.55 -46.82 20.06
N ASP A 817 26.60 -48.11 20.37
CA ASP A 817 26.12 -48.66 21.63
C ASP A 817 27.16 -48.47 22.76
N ASP A 818 26.81 -48.86 23.99
CA ASP A 818 27.69 -48.74 25.16
C ASP A 818 29.01 -49.54 25.02
N ASN A 819 29.08 -50.47 24.07
CA ASN A 819 30.26 -51.28 23.76
C ASN A 819 31.01 -50.80 22.52
N ASN A 820 30.68 -49.60 22.02
CA ASN A 820 31.27 -49.00 20.82
C ASN A 820 30.98 -49.77 19.52
N ASN A 821 29.94 -50.60 19.48
CA ASN A 821 29.49 -51.25 18.25
C ASN A 821 28.52 -50.34 17.49
N ARG A 822 28.56 -50.40 16.14
CA ARG A 822 27.61 -49.70 15.28
C ARG A 822 26.22 -50.33 15.40
N VAL A 823 25.23 -49.52 15.72
CA VAL A 823 23.82 -49.90 15.78
C VAL A 823 22.97 -48.85 15.09
N ASP A 824 21.89 -49.28 14.42
CA ASP A 824 20.89 -48.36 13.89
C ASP A 824 20.14 -47.72 15.07
N LYS A 825 20.11 -46.40 15.07
CA LYS A 825 19.30 -45.57 15.96
C LYS A 825 18.31 -44.78 15.14
N TYR A 826 17.22 -44.37 15.79
CA TYR A 826 16.17 -43.62 15.14
C TYR A 826 15.91 -42.32 15.88
N CYS A 827 15.52 -41.32 15.13
CA CYS A 827 15.03 -40.06 15.66
C CYS A 827 13.75 -39.64 14.94
N THR A 828 12.99 -38.76 15.56
CA THR A 828 11.81 -38.12 14.98
C THR A 828 12.08 -36.65 14.75
N VAL A 829 11.48 -36.13 13.67
CA VAL A 829 11.54 -34.73 13.28
C VAL A 829 10.12 -34.25 12.99
N PRO A 830 9.66 -33.13 13.58
CA PRO A 830 8.37 -32.54 13.26
C PRO A 830 8.25 -32.17 11.79
N ILE A 831 7.05 -32.30 11.23
CA ILE A 831 6.74 -31.70 9.93
C ILE A 831 6.44 -30.22 10.18
N PHE A 832 7.30 -29.35 9.66
CA PHE A 832 7.24 -27.91 9.83
C PHE A 832 6.26 -27.27 8.86
N SER A 833 5.40 -26.40 9.37
CA SER A 833 4.56 -25.55 8.51
C SER A 833 5.40 -24.48 7.81
N THR A 834 4.84 -23.84 6.77
CA THR A 834 5.45 -22.69 6.10
C THR A 834 5.82 -21.57 7.09
N ASP A 835 4.94 -21.28 8.05
CA ASP A 835 5.17 -20.25 9.07
C ASP A 835 6.33 -20.62 10.02
N ASP A 836 6.46 -21.90 10.38
CA ASP A 836 7.57 -22.37 11.22
C ASP A 836 8.92 -22.21 10.51
N LEU A 837 8.98 -22.55 9.21
CA LEU A 837 10.19 -22.39 8.40
C LEU A 837 10.55 -20.92 8.20
N ILE A 838 9.57 -20.04 7.94
CA ILE A 838 9.79 -18.60 7.87
C ILE A 838 10.36 -18.08 9.19
N ALA A 839 9.81 -18.51 10.33
CA ALA A 839 10.28 -18.09 11.65
C ALA A 839 11.72 -18.57 11.93
N LYS A 840 12.05 -19.82 11.60
CA LYS A 840 13.41 -20.36 11.69
C LYS A 840 14.38 -19.60 10.77
N GLY A 841 14.00 -19.37 9.51
CA GLY A 841 14.79 -18.61 8.55
C GLY A 841 15.11 -17.20 9.04
N LYS A 842 14.09 -16.46 9.51
CA LYS A 842 14.28 -15.12 10.10
C LYS A 842 15.21 -15.13 11.32
N LYS A 843 15.13 -16.16 12.17
CA LYS A 843 16.03 -16.34 13.33
C LYS A 843 17.47 -16.56 12.88
N ILE A 844 17.70 -17.38 11.85
CA ILE A 844 19.04 -17.62 11.28
C ILE A 844 19.61 -16.31 10.72
N VAL A 845 18.88 -15.60 9.86
CA VAL A 845 19.35 -14.32 9.27
C VAL A 845 19.72 -13.32 10.37
N LYS A 846 18.93 -13.23 11.43
CA LYS A 846 19.21 -12.34 12.57
C LYS A 846 20.52 -12.68 13.30
N ASN A 847 20.92 -13.95 13.33
CA ASN A 847 22.14 -14.37 14.03
C ASN A 847 23.43 -14.03 13.25
N TYR A 848 23.38 -14.06 11.92
CA TYR A 848 24.57 -13.95 11.06
C TYR A 848 24.74 -12.59 10.35
N ARG A 849 23.76 -11.69 10.43
CA ARG A 849 23.79 -10.39 9.72
C ARG A 849 23.94 -9.16 10.64
N ASN A 850 24.14 -9.37 11.94
CA ASN A 850 24.22 -8.30 12.95
C ASN A 850 25.66 -7.94 13.32
#